data_AF-A0A7W8BMK7-F1
#
_entry.id   AF-A0A7W8BMK7-F1
#
_cell.length_a   1.000
_cell.length_b   1.000
_cell.length_c   1.000
_cell.angle_alpha   90.00
_cell.angle_beta   90.00
_cell.angle_gamma   90.00
#
_symmetry.space_group_name_H-M   'P 1'
#
loop_
_entity.id
_entity.type
_entity.pdbx_description
1 polymer ?
#
loop_
_entity_poly.entity_id
_entity_poly.type
_entity_poly.pdbx_seq_one_letter_code
_entity_poly.pdbx_strand_id
1 'polypeptide(L)'
;MPAAQAPLPRSLEPLPDESLPGFLLRLTHRLDLTSHQLARRVTLIPPDDPHARVSAAHLLMMQPARLHAFAEVTRMTTADADALTLRSYADRYPALAQALVRPGSIPRPRRLSQPWLLMNLSRYCPACLAGDGTPIQAAHGGPWKRQWRLAVTFACLDHWTFLRSECPRCRLPALSGRSASPLALLPAANAPRLHPAQCRNWLDGSGRREVCGHRLDGAEPAAAALTPELADLQTVLLDLLGSDEPAELASQRFADLQVAISLIQAGWPVAAELAPAATRAILEAHLTPQQQDGHDPGPAVESAGSPPAAVWSAPPGDSIATAGLLFAAYHLLAQDSSGPRSALPQLLRNLPTRDDIRWGRTWHMLAHQASPSLRRRIDQVYRHRLSADWIRQGAPTLRASKANTTQKVFASTNTLTDLGIAPEHIPQCLPGSWLLATTLKDSERDLTSYRLRRVLPVHLVQAISEMNFLEAAAFLGIPTSWTTQSRLRIKPLDPRRDLKNGDLPATLRLLAQHVLGQEKVDYRARRMQFSRWSIDDMTWDELCRQRPPGRGRKPNEHTRECASAFVWSYFTGSEFALAPVFQPPMRPHDRTLSLDMPHLTKLRRWESKEPPVPASWLCTALEEHARQVIATISHAS
;
A
#
# COMPACT_ATOMS: atom_id res chain seq x y z
N MET A 1 10.17 -2.89 -38.69
CA MET A 1 9.07 -1.92 -38.54
C MET A 1 7.83 -2.60 -39.12
N PRO A 2 6.78 -2.92 -38.33
CA PRO A 2 5.56 -3.45 -38.91
C PRO A 2 4.98 -2.41 -39.88
N ALA A 3 4.49 -2.84 -41.05
CA ALA A 3 3.93 -1.96 -42.05
C ALA A 3 2.86 -1.04 -41.45
N ALA A 4 2.90 0.26 -41.76
CA ALA A 4 1.91 1.20 -41.30
C ALA A 4 0.52 0.74 -41.75
N GLN A 5 -0.40 0.55 -40.80
CA GLN A 5 -1.77 0.16 -41.13
C GLN A 5 -2.47 1.34 -41.81
N ALA A 6 -3.07 1.11 -42.97
CA ALA A 6 -3.80 2.14 -43.68
C ALA A 6 -4.97 2.67 -42.82
N PRO A 7 -5.24 3.99 -42.83
CA PRO A 7 -6.36 4.56 -42.10
C PRO A 7 -7.70 3.93 -42.47
N LEU A 8 -8.61 3.83 -41.49
CA LEU A 8 -9.95 3.29 -41.74
C LEU A 8 -10.67 4.14 -42.81
N PRO A 9 -11.46 3.54 -43.70
CA PRO A 9 -12.15 4.27 -44.76
C PRO A 9 -13.25 5.20 -44.20
N ARG A 10 -13.82 4.85 -43.05
CA ARG A 10 -14.80 5.65 -42.29
C ARG A 10 -14.45 5.58 -40.81
N SER A 11 -14.61 6.69 -40.10
CA SER A 11 -14.45 6.77 -38.65
C SER A 11 -15.66 7.48 -38.01
N LEU A 12 -15.55 7.76 -36.73
CA LEU A 12 -16.48 8.55 -35.91
C LEU A 12 -15.70 9.65 -35.18
N GLU A 13 -16.36 10.76 -34.92
CA GLU A 13 -15.91 11.70 -33.90
C GLU A 13 -16.29 11.14 -32.51
N PRO A 14 -15.37 11.16 -31.54
CA PRO A 14 -15.68 10.84 -30.15
C PRO A 14 -16.80 11.74 -29.62
N LEU A 15 -17.75 11.17 -28.89
CA LEU A 15 -18.76 11.93 -28.20
C LEU A 15 -18.22 12.51 -26.87
N PRO A 16 -18.86 13.54 -26.29
CA PRO A 16 -18.45 14.09 -25.01
C PRO A 16 -18.34 13.03 -23.90
N ASP A 17 -17.18 13.01 -23.24
CA ASP A 17 -16.76 12.02 -22.23
C ASP A 17 -16.87 10.55 -22.68
N GLU A 18 -16.87 10.25 -23.98
CA GLU A 18 -16.95 8.87 -24.46
C GLU A 18 -15.74 8.04 -24.04
N SER A 19 -15.99 6.81 -23.58
CA SER A 19 -14.93 5.85 -23.23
C SER A 19 -14.48 5.05 -24.44
N LEU A 20 -13.22 4.59 -24.41
CA LEU A 20 -12.65 3.74 -25.45
C LEU A 20 -13.54 2.54 -25.81
N PRO A 21 -14.14 1.80 -24.84
CA PRO A 21 -15.16 0.79 -25.13
C PRO A 21 -16.36 1.33 -25.91
N GLY A 22 -16.94 2.46 -25.49
CA GLY A 22 -18.07 3.08 -26.17
C GLY A 22 -17.78 3.41 -27.62
N PHE A 23 -16.66 4.10 -27.84
CA PHE A 23 -16.19 4.48 -29.16
C PHE A 23 -15.97 3.25 -30.06
N LEU A 24 -15.29 2.22 -29.55
CA LEU A 24 -15.05 0.99 -30.29
C LEU A 24 -16.37 0.29 -30.63
N LEU A 25 -17.34 0.24 -29.72
CA LEU A 25 -18.65 -0.36 -30.00
C LEU A 25 -19.38 0.41 -31.10
N ARG A 26 -19.42 1.74 -31.05
CA ARG A 26 -20.03 2.58 -32.09
C ARG A 26 -19.34 2.43 -33.44
N LEU A 27 -18.01 2.41 -33.45
CA LEU A 27 -17.23 2.23 -34.67
C LEU A 27 -17.38 0.82 -35.26
N THR A 28 -17.45 -0.24 -34.44
CA THR A 28 -17.72 -1.61 -34.92
C THR A 28 -19.07 -1.69 -35.63
N HIS A 29 -20.09 -1.09 -35.03
CA HIS A 29 -21.44 -1.08 -35.59
C HIS A 29 -21.50 -0.29 -36.92
N ARG A 30 -20.84 0.87 -36.99
CA ARG A 30 -20.75 1.69 -38.22
C ARG A 30 -20.04 0.98 -39.36
N LEU A 31 -19.00 0.21 -39.06
CA LEU A 31 -18.16 -0.48 -40.06
C LEU A 31 -18.63 -1.89 -40.38
N ASP A 32 -19.69 -2.36 -39.73
CA ASP A 32 -20.17 -3.75 -39.81
C ASP A 32 -19.09 -4.80 -39.49
N LEU A 33 -18.26 -4.51 -38.49
CA LEU A 33 -17.16 -5.38 -38.04
C LEU A 33 -17.46 -5.99 -36.67
N THR A 34 -16.84 -7.13 -36.37
CA THR A 34 -16.76 -7.59 -34.97
C THR A 34 -15.75 -6.74 -34.19
N SER A 35 -15.91 -6.67 -32.86
CA SER A 35 -14.96 -5.93 -32.01
C SER A 35 -13.53 -6.48 -32.09
N HIS A 36 -13.38 -7.80 -32.27
CA HIS A 36 -12.07 -8.40 -32.48
C HIS A 36 -11.44 -7.98 -33.82
N GLN A 37 -12.23 -7.96 -34.91
CA GLN A 37 -11.74 -7.49 -36.22
C GLN A 37 -11.31 -6.02 -36.18
N LEU A 38 -12.13 -5.15 -35.57
CA LEU A 38 -11.78 -3.74 -35.41
C LEU A 38 -10.51 -3.59 -34.55
N ALA A 39 -10.44 -4.30 -33.41
CA ALA A 39 -9.29 -4.19 -32.50
C ALA A 39 -7.95 -4.56 -33.16
N ARG A 40 -7.93 -5.55 -34.08
CA ARG A 40 -6.75 -5.87 -34.91
C ARG A 40 -6.42 -4.75 -35.88
N ARG A 41 -7.44 -4.17 -36.51
CA ARG A 41 -7.32 -3.06 -37.46
C ARG A 41 -6.83 -1.77 -36.82
N VAL A 42 -7.11 -1.54 -35.53
CA VAL A 42 -6.71 -0.32 -34.80
C VAL A 42 -5.51 -0.55 -33.87
N THR A 43 -4.72 -1.61 -34.09
CA THR A 43 -3.49 -1.96 -33.32
C THR A 43 -3.66 -2.22 -31.82
N LEU A 44 -4.89 -2.45 -31.34
CA LEU A 44 -5.14 -2.72 -29.91
C LEU A 44 -4.80 -4.16 -29.51
N ILE A 45 -4.74 -5.07 -30.48
CA ILE A 45 -4.26 -6.46 -30.33
C ILE A 45 -3.28 -6.82 -31.45
N PRO A 46 -2.36 -7.78 -31.22
CA PRO A 46 -1.42 -8.23 -32.23
C PRO A 46 -2.13 -8.77 -33.49
N PRO A 47 -1.57 -8.54 -34.69
CA PRO A 47 -2.17 -9.01 -35.94
C PRO A 47 -2.17 -10.53 -36.06
N ASP A 48 -1.20 -11.23 -35.47
CA ASP A 48 -0.95 -12.67 -35.70
C ASP A 48 -1.57 -13.58 -34.64
N ASP A 49 -2.25 -13.04 -33.64
CA ASP A 49 -2.87 -13.82 -32.56
C ASP A 49 -4.41 -13.80 -32.67
N PRO A 50 -5.04 -14.89 -33.19
CA PRO A 50 -6.49 -14.98 -33.32
C PRO A 50 -7.22 -15.11 -31.97
N HIS A 51 -6.49 -15.39 -30.88
CA HIS A 51 -7.04 -15.52 -29.53
C HIS A 51 -6.76 -14.28 -28.67
N ALA A 52 -6.03 -13.29 -29.20
CA ALA A 52 -5.73 -12.06 -28.49
C ALA A 52 -7.01 -11.31 -28.09
N ARG A 53 -7.01 -10.84 -26.85
CA ARG A 53 -8.09 -10.05 -26.27
C ARG A 53 -7.63 -8.62 -26.07
N VAL A 54 -8.55 -7.68 -26.27
CA VAL A 54 -8.29 -6.28 -25.96
C VAL A 54 -8.14 -6.15 -24.45
N SER A 55 -6.94 -5.78 -24.01
CA SER A 55 -6.63 -5.64 -22.59
C SER A 55 -7.42 -4.47 -21.99
N ALA A 56 -8.03 -4.67 -20.82
CA ALA A 56 -8.65 -3.58 -20.06
C ALA A 56 -7.63 -2.50 -19.65
N ALA A 57 -6.33 -2.78 -19.70
CA ALA A 57 -5.29 -1.77 -19.45
C ALA A 57 -5.37 -0.58 -20.41
N HIS A 58 -5.86 -0.77 -21.64
CA HIS A 58 -6.03 0.32 -22.61
C HIS A 58 -7.11 1.33 -22.19
N LEU A 59 -8.07 0.94 -21.33
CA LEU A 59 -9.01 1.89 -20.73
C LEU A 59 -8.31 2.83 -19.75
N LEU A 60 -7.25 2.38 -19.08
CA LEU A 60 -6.49 3.25 -18.17
C LEU A 60 -5.64 4.24 -18.94
N MET A 61 -4.85 3.74 -19.89
CA MET A 61 -3.99 4.54 -20.76
C MET A 61 -3.54 3.72 -21.96
N MET A 62 -3.29 4.39 -23.08
CA MET A 62 -2.54 3.81 -24.20
C MET A 62 -1.07 4.23 -24.12
N GLN A 63 -0.15 3.33 -24.45
CA GLN A 63 1.28 3.66 -24.55
C GLN A 63 1.51 4.56 -25.77
N PRO A 64 2.49 5.49 -25.74
CA PRO A 64 2.65 6.53 -26.77
C PRO A 64 2.64 6.02 -28.22
N ALA A 65 3.40 4.95 -28.51
CA ALA A 65 3.44 4.37 -29.85
C ALA A 65 2.08 3.80 -30.30
N ARG A 66 1.35 3.16 -29.37
CA ARG A 66 0.00 2.62 -29.64
C ARG A 66 -1.04 3.74 -29.76
N LEU A 67 -0.93 4.77 -28.93
CA LEU A 67 -1.80 5.94 -28.98
C LEU A 67 -1.70 6.63 -30.34
N HIS A 68 -0.47 6.84 -30.82
CA HIS A 68 -0.23 7.44 -32.13
C HIS A 68 -0.80 6.58 -33.27
N ALA A 69 -0.48 5.27 -33.30
CA ALA A 69 -1.02 4.36 -34.32
C ALA A 69 -2.56 4.28 -34.28
N PHE A 70 -3.16 4.24 -33.09
CA PHE A 70 -4.61 4.27 -32.92
C PHE A 70 -5.21 5.56 -33.48
N ALA A 71 -4.63 6.72 -33.15
CA ALA A 71 -5.08 8.02 -33.61
C ALA A 71 -5.00 8.15 -35.14
N GLU A 72 -3.88 7.73 -35.74
CA GLU A 72 -3.70 7.71 -37.20
C GLU A 72 -4.74 6.83 -37.89
N VAL A 73 -4.91 5.59 -37.43
CA VAL A 73 -5.85 4.64 -38.05
C VAL A 73 -7.30 5.12 -37.94
N THR A 74 -7.66 5.72 -36.81
CA THR A 74 -9.01 6.22 -36.55
C THR A 74 -9.24 7.65 -37.02
N ARG A 75 -8.24 8.29 -37.63
CA ARG A 75 -8.29 9.67 -38.16
C ARG A 75 -8.69 10.72 -37.10
N MET A 76 -8.22 10.56 -35.88
CA MET A 76 -8.42 11.55 -34.80
C MET A 76 -7.07 12.07 -34.29
N THR A 77 -7.09 13.13 -33.49
CA THR A 77 -5.87 13.60 -32.86
C THR A 77 -5.43 12.64 -31.75
N THR A 78 -4.14 12.67 -31.38
CA THR A 78 -3.65 11.90 -30.23
C THR A 78 -4.30 12.37 -28.92
N ALA A 79 -4.69 13.64 -28.83
CA ALA A 79 -5.42 14.19 -27.69
C ALA A 79 -6.82 13.57 -27.57
N ASP A 80 -7.58 13.51 -28.67
CA ASP A 80 -8.91 12.88 -28.69
C ASP A 80 -8.82 11.38 -28.36
N ALA A 81 -7.80 10.70 -28.89
CA ALA A 81 -7.56 9.29 -28.61
C ALA A 81 -7.20 9.04 -27.13
N ASP A 82 -6.38 9.91 -26.51
CA ASP A 82 -6.04 9.80 -25.09
C ASP A 82 -7.25 10.14 -24.20
N ALA A 83 -8.08 11.09 -24.66
CA ALA A 83 -9.33 11.47 -24.02
C ALA A 83 -10.39 10.36 -24.00
N LEU A 84 -10.26 9.29 -24.80
CA LEU A 84 -11.09 8.08 -24.67
C LEU A 84 -10.70 7.20 -23.47
N THR A 85 -9.52 7.44 -22.87
CA THR A 85 -8.99 6.69 -21.73
C THR A 85 -9.28 7.41 -20.41
N LEU A 86 -9.08 6.72 -19.28
CA LEU A 86 -9.23 7.30 -17.95
C LEU A 86 -8.03 8.17 -17.55
N ARG A 87 -6.96 8.23 -18.34
CA ARG A 87 -5.69 8.86 -17.97
C ARG A 87 -5.84 10.30 -17.47
N SER A 88 -6.76 11.08 -18.03
CA SER A 88 -7.01 12.47 -17.60
C SER A 88 -7.42 12.59 -16.12
N TYR A 89 -7.96 11.53 -15.52
CA TYR A 89 -8.34 11.51 -14.11
C TYR A 89 -7.19 11.05 -13.19
N ALA A 90 -6.03 10.66 -13.73
CA ALA A 90 -4.98 9.97 -12.98
C ALA A 90 -4.40 10.80 -11.82
N ASP A 91 -4.19 12.09 -12.06
CA ASP A 91 -3.58 12.98 -11.07
C ASP A 91 -4.56 13.34 -9.94
N ARG A 92 -5.87 13.23 -10.21
CA ARG A 92 -6.96 13.60 -9.30
C ARG A 92 -7.58 12.40 -8.58
N TYR A 93 -7.53 11.20 -9.15
CA TYR A 93 -8.21 10.03 -8.62
C TYR A 93 -7.22 8.96 -8.12
N PRO A 94 -7.06 8.76 -6.79
CA PRO A 94 -6.01 7.91 -6.24
C PRO A 94 -6.05 6.46 -6.71
N ALA A 95 -7.25 5.88 -6.86
CA ALA A 95 -7.40 4.50 -7.31
C ALA A 95 -6.83 4.30 -8.72
N LEU A 96 -6.97 5.31 -9.59
CA LEU A 96 -6.40 5.32 -10.93
C LEU A 96 -4.88 5.52 -10.90
N ALA A 97 -4.38 6.50 -10.13
CA ALA A 97 -2.94 6.70 -9.93
C ALA A 97 -2.23 5.40 -9.51
N GLN A 98 -2.82 4.67 -8.55
CA GLN A 98 -2.30 3.39 -8.06
C GLN A 98 -2.26 2.29 -9.13
N ALA A 99 -3.24 2.28 -10.04
CA ALA A 99 -3.32 1.34 -11.14
C ALA A 99 -2.23 1.62 -12.20
N LEU A 100 -1.85 2.89 -12.38
CA LEU A 100 -0.93 3.37 -13.42
C LEU A 100 0.57 3.28 -13.06
N VAL A 101 0.95 3.01 -11.80
CA VAL A 101 2.37 3.03 -11.35
C VAL A 101 3.25 1.96 -12.05
N ARG A 102 3.76 2.28 -13.26
CA ARG A 102 5.10 2.79 -13.64
C ARG A 102 5.00 3.35 -15.08
N PRO A 103 5.56 4.53 -15.40
CA PRO A 103 5.72 4.95 -16.79
C PRO A 103 6.50 3.89 -17.58
N GLY A 104 5.95 3.43 -18.71
CA GLY A 104 6.58 2.44 -19.58
C GLY A 104 6.41 0.96 -19.19
N SER A 105 5.66 0.63 -18.14
CA SER A 105 5.34 -0.77 -17.81
C SER A 105 3.86 -1.09 -18.02
N ILE A 106 3.56 -2.28 -18.55
CA ILE A 106 2.19 -2.76 -18.71
C ILE A 106 1.57 -2.96 -17.30
N PRO A 107 0.41 -2.34 -17.00
CA PRO A 107 -0.29 -2.56 -15.74
C PRO A 107 -0.56 -4.05 -15.51
N ARG A 108 -0.15 -4.58 -14.35
CA ARG A 108 -0.35 -6.00 -14.01
C ARG A 108 -1.83 -6.27 -13.67
N PRO A 109 -2.38 -7.46 -13.96
CA PRO A 109 -3.78 -7.82 -13.67
C PRO A 109 -4.23 -7.53 -12.22
N ARG A 110 -3.38 -7.80 -11.22
CA ARG A 110 -3.66 -7.47 -9.81
C ARG A 110 -3.82 -5.96 -9.54
N ARG A 111 -3.22 -5.08 -10.35
CA ARG A 111 -3.37 -3.62 -10.24
C ARG A 111 -4.62 -3.10 -10.94
N LEU A 112 -5.19 -3.87 -11.85
CA LEU A 112 -6.42 -3.55 -12.58
C LEU A 112 -7.67 -3.96 -11.79
N SER A 113 -7.51 -4.82 -10.77
CA SER A 113 -8.55 -5.21 -9.82
C SER A 113 -8.66 -4.23 -8.64
N GLN A 114 -8.75 -2.93 -8.93
CA GLN A 114 -9.03 -1.91 -7.91
C GLN A 114 -10.55 -1.79 -7.75
N PRO A 115 -11.12 -1.96 -6.54
CA PRO A 115 -12.59 -1.96 -6.34
C PRO A 115 -13.28 -0.69 -6.81
N TRP A 116 -12.55 0.42 -6.82
CA TRP A 116 -13.03 1.75 -7.20
C TRP A 116 -12.95 2.05 -8.71
N LEU A 117 -12.35 1.13 -9.48
CA LEU A 117 -12.28 1.18 -10.95
C LEU A 117 -13.07 0.01 -11.54
N LEU A 118 -14.15 0.33 -12.24
CA LEU A 118 -15.01 -0.64 -12.91
C LEU A 118 -14.38 -1.06 -14.25
N MET A 119 -13.30 -1.84 -14.17
CA MET A 119 -12.47 -2.16 -15.35
C MET A 119 -13.12 -3.14 -16.31
N ASN A 120 -13.88 -4.07 -15.78
CA ASN A 120 -14.53 -5.15 -16.53
C ASN A 120 -16.04 -4.98 -16.60
N LEU A 121 -16.61 -3.87 -16.14
CA LEU A 121 -18.04 -3.58 -16.24
C LEU A 121 -18.23 -2.07 -16.36
N SER A 122 -19.44 -1.63 -16.69
CA SER A 122 -19.75 -0.20 -16.72
C SER A 122 -21.12 0.04 -16.14
N ARG A 123 -21.24 1.14 -15.39
CA ARG A 123 -22.55 1.74 -15.16
C ARG A 123 -23.03 2.42 -16.43
N TYR A 124 -24.34 2.69 -16.53
CA TYR A 124 -24.91 3.39 -17.68
C TYR A 124 -26.22 4.11 -17.35
N CYS A 125 -26.52 5.14 -18.14
CA CYS A 125 -27.84 5.77 -18.19
C CYS A 125 -28.54 5.34 -19.49
N PRO A 126 -29.74 4.73 -19.44
CA PRO A 126 -30.47 4.32 -20.64
C PRO A 126 -30.70 5.46 -21.63
N ALA A 127 -31.10 6.64 -21.13
CA ALA A 127 -31.37 7.80 -21.98
C ALA A 127 -30.11 8.33 -22.69
N CYS A 128 -28.97 8.41 -21.99
CA CYS A 128 -27.70 8.73 -22.64
C CYS A 128 -27.30 7.70 -23.70
N LEU A 129 -27.56 6.40 -23.48
CA LEU A 129 -27.25 5.35 -24.46
C LEU A 129 -28.18 5.39 -25.68
N ALA A 130 -29.42 5.86 -25.52
CA ALA A 130 -30.34 6.10 -26.63
C ALA A 130 -29.81 7.20 -27.57
N GLY A 131 -29.08 8.16 -26.99
CA GLY A 131 -28.47 9.28 -27.70
C GLY A 131 -29.33 10.54 -27.67
N ASP A 132 -28.78 11.62 -28.20
CA ASP A 132 -29.40 12.96 -28.25
C ASP A 132 -30.36 13.19 -29.43
N GLY A 133 -30.66 12.14 -30.20
CA GLY A 133 -31.52 12.23 -31.38
C GLY A 133 -30.80 12.70 -32.66
N THR A 134 -29.52 13.06 -32.61
CA THR A 134 -28.75 13.33 -33.83
C THR A 134 -28.68 12.08 -34.72
N PRO A 135 -28.60 12.21 -36.06
CA PRO A 135 -28.63 11.05 -36.96
C PRO A 135 -27.56 10.00 -36.63
N ILE A 136 -26.37 10.44 -36.20
CA ILE A 136 -25.27 9.53 -35.86
C ILE A 136 -25.54 8.76 -34.57
N GLN A 137 -26.14 9.39 -33.56
CA GLN A 137 -26.47 8.73 -32.29
C GLN A 137 -27.76 7.92 -32.39
N ALA A 138 -28.74 8.34 -33.20
CA ALA A 138 -29.91 7.54 -33.50
C ALA A 138 -29.53 6.22 -34.21
N ALA A 139 -28.54 6.27 -35.11
CA ALA A 139 -28.09 5.09 -35.86
C ALA A 139 -27.11 4.19 -35.08
N HIS A 140 -26.32 4.75 -34.16
CA HIS A 140 -25.21 4.02 -33.52
C HIS A 140 -25.25 4.09 -31.99
N GLY A 141 -26.28 4.65 -31.38
CA GLY A 141 -26.36 4.91 -29.95
C GLY A 141 -25.51 6.09 -29.49
N GLY A 142 -25.84 6.58 -28.30
CA GLY A 142 -25.08 7.61 -27.58
C GLY A 142 -23.86 7.06 -26.83
N PRO A 143 -23.22 7.88 -25.98
CA PRO A 143 -21.92 7.56 -25.41
C PRO A 143 -22.01 6.61 -24.21
N TRP A 144 -21.05 5.67 -24.16
CA TRP A 144 -20.65 5.06 -22.88
C TRP A 144 -19.64 5.99 -22.20
N LYS A 145 -20.05 6.75 -21.19
CA LYS A 145 -19.20 7.76 -20.57
C LYS A 145 -18.04 7.14 -19.78
N ARG A 146 -16.87 7.80 -19.78
CA ARG A 146 -15.66 7.37 -19.04
C ARG A 146 -15.90 7.41 -17.54
N GLN A 147 -16.55 8.46 -17.06
CA GLN A 147 -16.84 8.62 -15.64
C GLN A 147 -17.68 7.47 -15.07
N TRP A 148 -18.47 6.76 -15.89
CA TRP A 148 -19.22 5.57 -15.47
C TRP A 148 -18.36 4.34 -15.18
N ARG A 149 -17.04 4.43 -15.43
CA ARG A 149 -16.03 3.45 -15.04
C ARG A 149 -15.46 3.71 -13.65
N LEU A 150 -15.84 4.82 -13.01
CA LEU A 150 -15.43 5.18 -11.66
C LEU A 150 -16.59 4.92 -10.70
N ALA A 151 -16.35 4.17 -9.63
CA ALA A 151 -17.42 3.85 -8.68
C ALA A 151 -18.00 5.08 -7.97
N VAL A 152 -17.27 6.20 -7.95
CA VAL A 152 -17.74 7.50 -7.43
C VAL A 152 -18.83 8.15 -8.29
N THR A 153 -19.04 7.66 -9.52
CA THR A 153 -20.13 8.10 -10.38
C THR A 153 -21.30 7.14 -10.27
N PHE A 154 -22.35 7.54 -9.57
CA PHE A 154 -23.54 6.74 -9.29
C PHE A 154 -24.81 7.28 -9.94
N ALA A 155 -24.81 8.55 -10.39
CA ALA A 155 -25.97 9.19 -11.01
C ALA A 155 -25.64 9.88 -12.33
N CYS A 156 -26.67 10.04 -13.16
CA CYS A 156 -26.67 10.83 -14.37
C CYS A 156 -27.39 12.15 -14.09
N LEU A 157 -26.66 13.27 -14.11
CA LEU A 157 -27.23 14.59 -13.86
C LEU A 157 -28.01 15.14 -15.06
N ASP A 158 -27.67 14.72 -16.28
CA ASP A 158 -28.41 15.11 -17.50
C ASP A 158 -29.85 14.60 -17.47
N HIS A 159 -30.08 13.44 -16.82
CA HIS A 159 -31.36 12.73 -16.82
C HIS A 159 -31.92 12.48 -15.41
N TRP A 160 -31.30 13.07 -14.38
CA TRP A 160 -31.74 13.00 -12.97
C TRP A 160 -32.10 11.59 -12.48
N THR A 161 -31.25 10.60 -12.81
CA THR A 161 -31.47 9.18 -12.47
C THR A 161 -30.21 8.54 -11.93
N PHE A 162 -30.36 7.54 -11.07
CA PHE A 162 -29.24 6.63 -10.78
C PHE A 162 -28.81 5.90 -12.05
N LEU A 163 -27.50 5.66 -12.16
CA LEU A 163 -26.96 4.83 -13.21
C LEU A 163 -27.28 3.37 -12.93
N ARG A 164 -27.63 2.62 -13.97
CA ARG A 164 -27.81 1.17 -13.88
C ARG A 164 -26.46 0.48 -13.94
N SER A 165 -26.28 -0.57 -13.14
CA SER A 165 -25.08 -1.42 -13.12
C SER A 165 -25.28 -2.73 -13.87
N GLU A 166 -26.52 -3.21 -14.01
CA GLU A 166 -26.87 -4.51 -14.54
C GLU A 166 -27.77 -4.43 -15.78
N CYS A 167 -27.77 -5.49 -16.59
CA CYS A 167 -28.74 -5.67 -17.65
C CYS A 167 -30.06 -6.22 -17.06
N PRO A 168 -31.22 -5.60 -17.34
CA PRO A 168 -32.48 -6.02 -16.72
C PRO A 168 -32.93 -7.43 -17.15
N ARG A 169 -32.55 -7.87 -18.36
CA ARG A 169 -32.89 -9.22 -18.85
C ARG A 169 -32.06 -10.32 -18.20
N CYS A 170 -30.73 -10.18 -18.18
CA CYS A 170 -29.84 -11.25 -17.69
C CYS A 170 -29.37 -11.06 -16.25
N ARG A 171 -29.63 -9.88 -15.64
CA ARG A 171 -29.21 -9.49 -14.28
C ARG A 171 -27.70 -9.60 -14.02
N LEU A 172 -26.91 -9.65 -15.09
CA LEU A 172 -25.45 -9.62 -15.03
C LEU A 172 -24.97 -8.18 -15.20
N PRO A 173 -23.85 -7.78 -14.57
CA PRO A 173 -23.29 -6.44 -14.72
C PRO A 173 -23.07 -6.08 -16.19
N ALA A 174 -23.43 -4.87 -16.58
CA ALA A 174 -23.32 -4.41 -17.96
C ALA A 174 -21.84 -4.37 -18.39
N LEU A 175 -21.59 -4.83 -19.62
CA LEU A 175 -20.26 -5.00 -20.22
C LEU A 175 -19.30 -5.96 -19.49
N SER A 176 -19.81 -6.92 -18.70
CA SER A 176 -18.97 -7.91 -17.98
C SER A 176 -18.59 -9.16 -18.77
N GLY A 177 -19.42 -9.60 -19.71
CA GLY A 177 -19.16 -10.78 -20.52
C GLY A 177 -19.39 -12.09 -19.76
N ARG A 178 -18.46 -12.49 -18.88
CA ARG A 178 -18.52 -13.66 -17.99
C ARG A 178 -17.73 -13.40 -16.71
N SER A 179 -18.31 -13.72 -15.56
CA SER A 179 -17.78 -13.49 -14.20
C SER A 179 -16.33 -14.00 -13.98
N ALA A 180 -15.86 -15.00 -14.74
CA ALA A 180 -14.54 -15.61 -14.54
C ALA A 180 -13.43 -15.19 -15.54
N SER A 181 -13.71 -14.30 -16.51
CA SER A 181 -12.75 -14.00 -17.58
C SER A 181 -11.76 -12.88 -17.20
N PRO A 182 -10.45 -13.03 -17.51
CA PRO A 182 -9.46 -11.98 -17.23
C PRO A 182 -9.80 -10.68 -17.96
N LEU A 183 -9.86 -9.57 -17.20
CA LEU A 183 -9.79 -8.14 -17.57
C LEU A 183 -9.76 -7.82 -19.08
N ALA A 184 -10.85 -8.16 -19.78
CA ALA A 184 -11.03 -7.87 -21.19
C ALA A 184 -11.84 -6.58 -21.34
N LEU A 185 -11.41 -5.72 -22.25
CA LEU A 185 -12.04 -4.41 -22.45
C LEU A 185 -13.43 -4.51 -23.10
N LEU A 186 -13.57 -5.43 -24.05
CA LEU A 186 -14.80 -5.64 -24.83
C LEU A 186 -15.28 -7.08 -24.63
N PRO A 187 -16.39 -7.31 -23.92
CA PRO A 187 -16.99 -8.62 -23.82
C PRO A 187 -17.57 -9.05 -25.16
N ALA A 188 -17.65 -10.37 -25.36
CA ALA A 188 -18.20 -10.98 -26.56
C ALA A 188 -17.62 -10.40 -27.87
N ALA A 189 -16.31 -10.15 -27.92
CA ALA A 189 -15.67 -9.45 -29.04
C ALA A 189 -15.84 -10.10 -30.43
N ASN A 190 -16.20 -11.38 -30.47
CA ASN A 190 -16.48 -12.14 -31.69
C ASN A 190 -17.98 -12.25 -32.01
N ALA A 191 -18.86 -11.68 -31.17
CA ALA A 191 -20.29 -11.72 -31.42
C ALA A 191 -20.62 -10.90 -32.69
N PRO A 192 -21.52 -11.41 -33.54
CA PRO A 192 -21.92 -10.71 -34.75
C PRO A 192 -22.80 -9.49 -34.43
N ARG A 193 -22.52 -8.38 -35.12
CA ARG A 193 -23.41 -7.23 -35.39
C ARG A 193 -24.40 -6.85 -34.29
N LEU A 194 -23.89 -6.55 -33.09
CA LEU A 194 -24.69 -5.99 -32.00
C LEU A 194 -24.66 -4.46 -32.02
N HIS A 195 -25.83 -3.84 -31.86
CA HIS A 195 -25.94 -2.39 -31.61
C HIS A 195 -25.14 -1.99 -30.35
N PRO A 196 -24.52 -0.81 -30.29
CA PRO A 196 -23.69 -0.40 -29.15
C PRO A 196 -24.42 -0.41 -27.80
N ALA A 197 -25.71 -0.10 -27.79
CA ALA A 197 -26.58 -0.20 -26.61
C ALA A 197 -27.11 -1.62 -26.28
N GLN A 198 -26.68 -2.69 -26.99
CA GLN A 198 -27.10 -4.06 -26.66
C GLN A 198 -26.19 -4.74 -25.63
N CYS A 199 -26.80 -5.53 -24.75
CA CYS A 199 -26.10 -6.33 -23.75
C CYS A 199 -25.23 -7.40 -24.41
N ARG A 200 -23.98 -7.48 -23.97
CA ARG A 200 -22.93 -8.38 -24.48
C ARG A 200 -22.53 -9.48 -23.50
N ASN A 201 -23.34 -9.71 -22.47
CA ASN A 201 -23.11 -10.78 -21.52
C ASN A 201 -23.46 -12.13 -22.16
N TRP A 202 -22.66 -13.15 -21.85
CA TRP A 202 -22.94 -14.52 -22.28
C TRP A 202 -23.97 -15.14 -21.34
N LEU A 203 -24.96 -15.83 -21.90
CA LEU A 203 -25.92 -16.62 -21.13
C LEU A 203 -25.35 -18.02 -20.90
N ASP A 204 -25.44 -18.52 -19.66
CA ASP A 204 -25.09 -19.90 -19.34
C ASP A 204 -26.34 -20.78 -19.48
N GLY A 205 -26.28 -21.84 -20.31
CA GLY A 205 -27.35 -22.84 -20.34
C GLY A 205 -27.67 -23.59 -21.65
N SER A 206 -27.13 -23.22 -22.83
CA SER A 206 -27.64 -23.76 -24.10
C SER A 206 -26.65 -24.56 -24.98
N GLY A 207 -25.47 -24.94 -24.47
CA GLY A 207 -24.46 -25.68 -25.26
C GLY A 207 -23.83 -24.87 -26.42
N ARG A 208 -24.47 -23.78 -26.85
CA ARG A 208 -23.96 -22.73 -27.73
C ARG A 208 -23.66 -21.47 -26.92
N ARG A 209 -22.60 -20.74 -27.28
CA ARG A 209 -22.28 -19.43 -26.71
C ARG A 209 -23.25 -18.40 -27.26
N GLU A 210 -24.31 -18.11 -26.54
CA GLU A 210 -25.30 -17.08 -26.90
C GLU A 210 -25.10 -15.79 -26.09
N VAL A 211 -25.19 -14.65 -26.77
CA VAL A 211 -25.13 -13.31 -26.15
C VAL A 211 -26.52 -12.82 -25.80
N CYS A 212 -26.68 -12.12 -24.67
CA CYS A 212 -27.97 -11.65 -24.18
C CYS A 212 -28.72 -10.73 -25.17
N GLY A 213 -28.02 -9.81 -25.84
CA GLY A 213 -28.56 -8.97 -26.91
C GLY A 213 -29.63 -7.94 -26.52
N HIS A 214 -30.03 -7.89 -25.25
CA HIS A 214 -31.08 -6.98 -24.77
C HIS A 214 -30.68 -5.49 -24.91
N ARG A 215 -31.59 -4.62 -25.35
CA ARG A 215 -31.36 -3.17 -25.47
C ARG A 215 -31.30 -2.53 -24.08
N LEU A 216 -30.18 -1.88 -23.76
CA LEU A 216 -29.93 -1.22 -22.48
C LEU A 216 -30.45 0.23 -22.44
N ASP A 217 -30.83 0.76 -23.59
CA ASP A 217 -31.39 2.09 -23.79
C ASP A 217 -32.92 2.11 -23.88
N GLY A 218 -33.56 0.97 -23.59
CA GLY A 218 -35.02 0.88 -23.52
C GLY A 218 -35.59 1.58 -22.30
N ALA A 219 -36.81 2.12 -22.44
CA ALA A 219 -37.59 2.60 -21.32
C ALA A 219 -38.00 1.43 -20.43
N GLU A 220 -37.73 1.54 -19.14
CA GLU A 220 -38.08 0.54 -18.14
C GLU A 220 -38.62 1.25 -16.88
N PRO A 221 -39.32 0.53 -15.99
CA PRO A 221 -39.96 1.14 -14.83
C PRO A 221 -38.99 2.01 -14.01
N ALA A 222 -39.55 3.09 -13.46
CA ALA A 222 -38.80 4.10 -12.74
C ALA A 222 -37.97 3.45 -11.62
N ALA A 223 -36.66 3.65 -11.68
CA ALA A 223 -35.77 3.35 -10.56
C ALA A 223 -36.13 4.27 -9.37
N ALA A 224 -35.53 4.01 -8.20
CA ALA A 224 -35.59 4.96 -7.09
C ALA A 224 -35.22 6.37 -7.59
N ALA A 225 -35.99 7.38 -7.20
CA ALA A 225 -35.74 8.75 -7.63
C ALA A 225 -34.43 9.27 -7.04
N LEU A 226 -33.65 9.98 -7.86
CA LEU A 226 -32.47 10.69 -7.40
C LEU A 226 -32.91 11.91 -6.59
N THR A 227 -32.57 11.98 -5.31
CA THR A 227 -32.90 13.14 -4.47
C THR A 227 -31.96 14.31 -4.78
N PRO A 228 -32.37 15.56 -4.53
CA PRO A 228 -31.51 16.73 -4.73
C PRO A 228 -30.18 16.64 -4.00
N GLU A 229 -30.15 16.13 -2.77
CA GLU A 229 -28.93 16.05 -1.96
C GLU A 229 -27.91 15.06 -2.56
N LEU A 230 -28.40 13.97 -3.16
CA LEU A 230 -27.55 13.00 -3.86
C LEU A 230 -27.09 13.53 -5.22
N ALA A 231 -27.91 14.34 -5.90
CA ALA A 231 -27.52 15.05 -7.11
C ALA A 231 -26.43 16.10 -6.83
N ASP A 232 -26.55 16.85 -5.74
CA ASP A 232 -25.54 17.82 -5.28
C ASP A 232 -24.23 17.11 -4.96
N LEU A 233 -24.27 15.99 -4.24
CA LEU A 233 -23.07 15.18 -4.02
C LEU A 233 -22.45 14.69 -5.33
N GLN A 234 -23.25 14.19 -6.27
CA GLN A 234 -22.72 13.74 -7.56
C GLN A 234 -22.04 14.90 -8.31
N THR A 235 -22.60 16.11 -8.24
CA THR A 235 -22.01 17.34 -8.80
C THR A 235 -20.66 17.62 -8.17
N VAL A 236 -20.58 17.66 -6.83
CA VAL A 236 -19.31 17.84 -6.10
C VAL A 236 -18.25 16.82 -6.51
N LEU A 237 -18.63 15.55 -6.66
CA LEU A 237 -17.68 14.50 -7.06
C LEU A 237 -17.20 14.65 -8.51
N LEU A 238 -18.07 15.10 -9.42
CA LEU A 238 -17.69 15.38 -10.82
C LEU A 238 -16.81 16.63 -10.90
N ASP A 239 -17.10 17.66 -10.12
CA ASP A 239 -16.26 18.85 -10.02
C ASP A 239 -14.87 18.50 -9.46
N LEU A 240 -14.76 17.60 -8.49
CA LEU A 240 -13.44 17.12 -8.03
C LEU A 240 -12.65 16.40 -9.14
N LEU A 241 -13.33 15.75 -10.08
CA LEU A 241 -12.69 15.10 -11.24
C LEU A 241 -12.29 16.09 -12.34
N GLY A 242 -13.04 17.18 -12.51
CA GLY A 242 -12.92 18.10 -13.65
C GLY A 242 -12.48 19.55 -13.35
N SER A 243 -12.52 20.00 -12.10
CA SER A 243 -12.29 21.41 -11.72
C SER A 243 -10.84 21.87 -11.86
N ASP A 244 -10.65 23.19 -11.84
CA ASP A 244 -9.34 23.85 -11.78
C ASP A 244 -8.64 23.74 -10.41
N GLU A 245 -9.26 23.09 -9.40
CA GLU A 245 -8.59 22.87 -8.12
C GLU A 245 -7.27 22.09 -8.30
N PRO A 246 -6.26 22.30 -7.44
CA PRO A 246 -5.03 21.53 -7.49
C PRO A 246 -5.29 20.02 -7.42
N ALA A 247 -4.73 19.26 -8.37
CA ALA A 247 -4.99 17.82 -8.49
C ALA A 247 -4.67 17.02 -7.22
N GLU A 248 -3.65 17.46 -6.46
CA GLU A 248 -3.29 16.86 -5.17
C GLU A 248 -4.42 16.98 -4.13
N LEU A 249 -5.12 18.12 -4.08
CA LEU A 249 -6.23 18.32 -3.15
C LEU A 249 -7.42 17.44 -3.50
N ALA A 250 -7.76 17.35 -4.79
CA ALA A 250 -8.79 16.43 -5.27
C ALA A 250 -8.46 14.97 -4.91
N SER A 251 -7.21 14.57 -5.13
CA SER A 251 -6.68 13.25 -4.77
C SER A 251 -6.82 12.95 -3.28
N GLN A 252 -6.47 13.92 -2.43
CA GLN A 252 -6.64 13.81 -0.98
C GLN A 252 -8.11 13.69 -0.57
N ARG A 253 -9.01 14.48 -1.17
CA ARG A 253 -10.46 14.41 -0.88
C ARG A 253 -11.07 13.06 -1.25
N PHE A 254 -10.69 12.48 -2.39
CA PHE A 254 -11.11 11.13 -2.75
C PHE A 254 -10.55 10.06 -1.80
N ALA A 255 -9.29 10.19 -1.38
CA ALA A 255 -8.70 9.29 -0.40
C ALA A 255 -9.41 9.38 0.96
N ASP A 256 -9.76 10.59 1.40
CA ASP A 256 -10.53 10.83 2.62
C ASP A 256 -11.91 10.16 2.57
N LEU A 257 -12.64 10.31 1.46
CA LEU A 257 -13.92 9.63 1.23
C LEU A 257 -13.77 8.10 1.29
N GLN A 258 -12.77 7.54 0.62
CA GLN A 258 -12.54 6.10 0.63
C GLN A 258 -12.16 5.59 2.02
N VAL A 259 -11.39 6.36 2.81
CA VAL A 259 -11.13 6.01 4.22
C VAL A 259 -12.43 6.06 5.03
N ALA A 260 -13.21 7.14 4.92
CA ALA A 260 -14.47 7.29 5.66
C ALA A 260 -15.47 6.17 5.36
N ILE A 261 -15.58 5.75 4.10
CA ILE A 261 -16.40 4.60 3.69
C ILE A 261 -15.95 3.32 4.40
N SER A 262 -14.64 3.04 4.42
CA SER A 262 -14.11 1.90 5.16
C SER A 262 -14.45 1.95 6.65
N LEU A 263 -14.40 3.13 7.28
CA LEU A 263 -14.77 3.29 8.69
C LEU A 263 -16.27 3.03 8.91
N ILE A 264 -17.13 3.53 8.02
CA ILE A 264 -18.59 3.31 8.09
C ILE A 264 -18.93 1.83 7.93
N GLN A 265 -18.36 1.16 6.91
CA GLN A 265 -18.60 -0.26 6.66
C GLN A 265 -18.06 -1.15 7.79
N ALA A 266 -16.92 -0.79 8.38
CA ALA A 266 -16.33 -1.52 9.51
C ALA A 266 -17.07 -1.28 10.85
N GLY A 267 -17.67 -0.10 11.02
CA GLY A 267 -18.41 0.27 12.22
C GLY A 267 -19.90 -0.06 12.17
N TRP A 268 -20.37 -0.75 11.13
CA TRP A 268 -21.77 -1.18 11.03
C TRP A 268 -22.10 -2.25 12.08
N PRO A 269 -23.26 -2.21 12.77
CA PRO A 269 -24.40 -1.31 12.57
C PRO A 269 -24.34 0.01 13.34
N VAL A 270 -23.34 0.24 14.20
CA VAL A 270 -23.23 1.49 14.99
C VAL A 270 -23.15 2.74 14.09
N ALA A 271 -22.51 2.61 12.92
CA ALA A 271 -22.45 3.67 11.93
C ALA A 271 -23.83 4.09 11.36
N ALA A 272 -24.89 3.29 11.53
CA ALA A 272 -26.24 3.63 11.06
C ALA A 272 -26.81 4.89 11.73
N GLU A 273 -26.45 5.13 13.00
CA GLU A 273 -26.86 6.35 13.73
C GLU A 273 -26.23 7.62 13.13
N LEU A 274 -25.05 7.47 12.52
CA LEU A 274 -24.31 8.56 11.88
C LEU A 274 -24.71 8.75 10.41
N ALA A 275 -25.36 7.76 9.81
CA ALA A 275 -25.84 7.86 8.44
C ALA A 275 -26.98 8.89 8.35
N PRO A 276 -26.96 9.78 7.34
CA PRO A 276 -28.08 10.67 7.05
C PRO A 276 -29.39 9.89 6.85
N ALA A 277 -30.52 10.47 7.27
CA ALA A 277 -31.84 9.82 7.17
C ALA A 277 -32.17 9.39 5.73
N ALA A 278 -31.76 10.20 4.73
CA ALA A 278 -31.97 9.93 3.31
C ALA A 278 -31.34 8.62 2.82
N THR A 279 -30.26 8.14 3.47
CA THR A 279 -29.49 6.98 2.99
C THR A 279 -29.46 5.82 3.97
N ARG A 280 -30.00 5.97 5.18
CA ARG A 280 -29.96 4.94 6.23
C ARG A 280 -30.61 3.63 5.80
N ALA A 281 -31.83 3.66 5.26
CA ALA A 281 -32.54 2.46 4.82
C ALA A 281 -31.81 1.73 3.67
N ILE A 282 -31.20 2.50 2.75
CA ILE A 282 -30.39 1.97 1.64
C ILE A 282 -29.17 1.22 2.20
N LEU A 283 -28.48 1.82 3.17
CA LEU A 283 -27.30 1.24 3.82
C LEU A 283 -27.65 0.02 4.67
N GLU A 284 -28.75 0.04 5.41
CA GLU A 284 -29.25 -1.11 6.17
C GLU A 284 -29.56 -2.29 5.27
N ALA A 285 -30.28 -2.08 4.17
CA ALA A 285 -30.58 -3.13 3.19
C ALA A 285 -29.31 -3.74 2.57
N HIS A 286 -28.27 -2.93 2.38
CA HIS A 286 -27.03 -3.36 1.73
C HIS A 286 -26.02 -4.02 2.69
N LEU A 287 -25.79 -3.43 3.87
CA LEU A 287 -24.71 -3.83 4.77
C LEU A 287 -25.13 -4.92 5.77
N THR A 288 -26.41 -5.05 6.10
CA THR A 288 -26.88 -6.06 7.07
C THR A 288 -26.68 -7.50 6.60
N PRO A 289 -27.03 -7.87 5.35
CA PRO A 289 -26.80 -9.23 4.84
C PRO A 289 -25.30 -9.60 4.80
N GLN A 290 -24.45 -8.64 4.41
CA GLN A 290 -23.00 -8.84 4.29
C GLN A 290 -22.30 -9.12 5.64
N GLN A 291 -22.92 -8.73 6.76
CA GLN A 291 -22.40 -9.02 8.10
C GLN A 291 -22.87 -10.38 8.64
N GLN A 292 -24.05 -10.86 8.20
CA GLN A 292 -24.62 -12.15 8.61
C GLN A 292 -23.91 -13.33 7.93
N ASP A 293 -23.60 -13.22 6.63
CA ASP A 293 -22.85 -14.23 5.88
C ASP A 293 -21.40 -14.41 6.38
N GLY A 294 -20.88 -13.48 7.19
CA GLY A 294 -19.56 -13.56 7.79
C GLY A 294 -19.49 -14.37 9.10
N HIS A 295 -20.60 -14.88 9.63
CA HIS A 295 -20.67 -15.47 10.98
C HIS A 295 -20.97 -16.98 11.04
N ASP A 296 -21.18 -17.68 9.92
CA ASP A 296 -21.58 -19.10 9.91
C ASP A 296 -20.60 -19.98 9.10
N PRO A 297 -19.74 -20.82 9.72
CA PRO A 297 -18.93 -21.79 9.02
C PRO A 297 -19.77 -23.05 8.73
N GLY A 298 -20.73 -22.93 7.82
CA GLY A 298 -21.38 -24.11 7.23
C GLY A 298 -20.37 -24.95 6.41
N PRO A 299 -20.62 -26.26 6.19
CA PRO A 299 -19.68 -27.13 5.50
C PRO A 299 -19.53 -26.64 4.06
N ALA A 300 -18.38 -26.05 3.79
CA ALA A 300 -18.03 -25.53 2.48
C ALA A 300 -17.96 -26.68 1.47
N VAL A 301 -18.80 -26.61 0.44
CA VAL A 301 -18.51 -27.26 -0.83
C VAL A 301 -17.25 -26.56 -1.36
N GLU A 302 -16.12 -27.28 -1.31
CA GLU A 302 -14.83 -26.84 -1.81
C GLU A 302 -14.88 -26.59 -3.33
N SER A 303 -15.40 -25.44 -3.75
CA SER A 303 -15.14 -24.91 -5.09
C SER A 303 -13.92 -23.99 -5.01
N ALA A 304 -12.78 -24.49 -5.49
CA ALA A 304 -11.54 -23.73 -5.60
C ALA A 304 -11.76 -22.43 -6.40
N GLY A 305 -11.70 -21.27 -5.72
CA GLY A 305 -11.60 -19.96 -6.38
C GLY A 305 -12.44 -18.81 -5.83
N SER A 306 -13.29 -19.01 -4.82
CA SER A 306 -14.07 -17.89 -4.25
C SER A 306 -13.17 -16.89 -3.50
N PRO A 307 -13.31 -15.56 -3.75
CA PRO A 307 -12.49 -14.56 -3.10
C PRO A 307 -12.78 -14.47 -1.59
N PRO A 308 -11.79 -14.07 -0.77
CA PRO A 308 -11.98 -13.91 0.68
C PRO A 308 -13.02 -12.83 1.00
N ALA A 309 -13.59 -12.90 2.20
CA ALA A 309 -14.59 -11.98 2.77
C ALA A 309 -14.44 -10.50 2.32
N ALA A 310 -15.58 -9.85 2.04
CA ALA A 310 -15.66 -8.50 1.50
C ALA A 310 -14.79 -7.50 2.31
N VAL A 311 -13.80 -6.91 1.64
CA VAL A 311 -12.94 -5.86 2.19
C VAL A 311 -13.79 -4.59 2.35
N TRP A 312 -13.77 -3.96 3.52
CA TRP A 312 -14.52 -2.72 3.81
C TRP A 312 -14.11 -1.53 2.95
N SER A 313 -13.06 -1.63 2.14
CA SER A 313 -12.67 -0.58 1.22
C SER A 313 -13.26 -0.74 -0.18
N ALA A 314 -14.14 -1.72 -0.40
CA ALA A 314 -14.75 -1.98 -1.71
C ALA A 314 -16.13 -1.31 -1.81
N PRO A 315 -16.38 -0.51 -2.86
CA PRO A 315 -17.70 0.03 -3.09
C PRO A 315 -18.67 -1.10 -3.50
N PRO A 316 -19.97 -0.94 -3.22
CA PRO A 316 -21.02 -1.81 -3.73
C PRO A 316 -21.02 -1.87 -5.26
N GLY A 317 -21.44 -3.00 -5.82
CA GLY A 317 -21.69 -3.09 -7.26
C GLY A 317 -22.87 -2.21 -7.71
N ASP A 318 -23.89 -2.09 -6.85
CA ASP A 318 -25.07 -1.28 -7.08
C ASP A 318 -24.81 0.23 -6.91
N SER A 319 -25.39 1.03 -7.78
CA SER A 319 -25.21 2.49 -7.79
C SER A 319 -25.91 3.17 -6.61
N ILE A 320 -27.09 2.70 -6.21
CA ILE A 320 -27.87 3.32 -5.12
C ILE A 320 -27.15 3.07 -3.78
N ALA A 321 -26.71 1.84 -3.52
CA ALA A 321 -25.91 1.51 -2.35
C ALA A 321 -24.59 2.29 -2.31
N THR A 322 -23.93 2.47 -3.47
CA THR A 322 -22.71 3.27 -3.57
C THR A 322 -22.98 4.75 -3.26
N ALA A 323 -24.07 5.30 -3.76
CA ALA A 323 -24.50 6.66 -3.45
C ALA A 323 -24.72 6.85 -1.94
N GLY A 324 -25.41 5.90 -1.30
CA GLY A 324 -25.65 5.92 0.14
C GLY A 324 -24.36 5.95 0.97
N LEU A 325 -23.35 5.14 0.59
CA LEU A 325 -22.06 5.12 1.28
C LEU A 325 -21.26 6.40 1.06
N LEU A 326 -21.20 6.90 -0.18
CA LEU A 326 -20.51 8.14 -0.50
C LEU A 326 -21.13 9.33 0.23
N PHE A 327 -22.47 9.39 0.31
CA PHE A 327 -23.19 10.44 1.01
C PHE A 327 -22.97 10.40 2.51
N ALA A 328 -23.05 9.22 3.13
CA ALA A 328 -22.73 9.07 4.55
C ALA A 328 -21.27 9.46 4.86
N ALA A 329 -20.32 9.07 4.00
CA ALA A 329 -18.92 9.45 4.14
C ALA A 329 -18.67 10.95 3.97
N TYR A 330 -19.32 11.57 2.96
CA TYR A 330 -19.24 13.00 2.72
C TYR A 330 -19.76 13.80 3.92
N HIS A 331 -20.92 13.41 4.46
CA HIS A 331 -21.49 14.04 5.66
C HIS A 331 -20.62 13.84 6.90
N LEU A 332 -20.06 12.64 7.10
CA LEU A 332 -19.14 12.37 8.22
C LEU A 332 -17.93 13.32 8.19
N LEU A 333 -17.33 13.53 7.01
CA LEU A 333 -16.18 14.43 6.83
C LEU A 333 -16.55 15.92 6.98
N ALA A 334 -17.74 16.31 6.51
CA ALA A 334 -18.23 17.69 6.61
C ALA A 334 -18.60 18.09 8.06
N GLN A 335 -19.30 17.21 8.78
CA GLN A 335 -19.66 17.42 10.19
C GLN A 335 -18.44 17.50 11.10
N ASP A 336 -17.43 16.66 10.84
CA ASP A 336 -16.19 16.67 11.61
C ASP A 336 -15.38 17.95 11.38
N SER A 337 -15.56 18.65 10.25
CA SER A 337 -14.87 19.90 9.95
C SER A 337 -15.48 21.14 10.63
N SER A 338 -16.71 21.04 11.15
CA SER A 338 -17.55 22.23 11.41
C SER A 338 -18.15 22.33 12.83
N GLY A 339 -17.91 21.40 13.76
CA GLY A 339 -18.58 21.46 15.07
C GLY A 339 -17.93 20.76 16.26
N PRO A 340 -18.34 21.11 17.51
CA PRO A 340 -17.81 20.57 18.77
C PRO A 340 -18.26 19.13 19.10
N ARG A 341 -19.18 18.55 18.30
CA ARG A 341 -19.63 17.15 18.41
C ARG A 341 -19.11 16.35 17.21
N SER A 342 -17.86 15.91 17.27
CA SER A 342 -17.32 15.04 16.22
C SER A 342 -17.98 13.65 16.27
N ALA A 343 -18.57 13.23 15.15
CA ALA A 343 -19.13 11.89 14.96
C ALA A 343 -18.03 10.82 14.86
N LEU A 344 -16.84 11.22 14.39
CA LEU A 344 -15.72 10.33 14.13
C LEU A 344 -15.21 9.61 15.41
N PRO A 345 -15.00 10.25 16.57
CA PRO A 345 -14.65 9.55 17.80
C PRO A 345 -15.65 8.48 18.26
N GLN A 346 -16.95 8.70 18.06
CA GLN A 346 -17.97 7.72 18.44
C GLN A 346 -17.89 6.47 17.56
N LEU A 347 -17.73 6.65 16.24
CA LEU A 347 -17.52 5.56 15.30
C LEU A 347 -16.23 4.77 15.64
N LEU A 348 -15.12 5.49 15.80
CA LEU A 348 -13.79 4.91 16.02
C LEU A 348 -13.68 4.06 17.31
N ARG A 349 -14.52 4.31 18.33
CA ARG A 349 -14.59 3.51 19.56
C ARG A 349 -15.12 2.10 19.34
N ASN A 350 -15.97 1.91 18.33
CA ASN A 350 -16.65 0.65 18.07
C ASN A 350 -16.04 -0.10 16.87
N LEU A 351 -14.97 0.43 16.27
CA LEU A 351 -14.33 -0.22 15.14
C LEU A 351 -13.55 -1.47 15.54
N PRO A 352 -13.49 -2.46 14.63
CA PRO A 352 -12.56 -3.58 14.69
C PRO A 352 -11.11 -3.13 14.79
N THR A 353 -10.26 -4.05 15.25
CA THR A 353 -8.82 -3.79 15.40
C THR A 353 -8.18 -3.52 14.03
N ARG A 354 -7.12 -2.70 14.00
CA ARG A 354 -6.50 -2.23 12.73
C ARG A 354 -5.86 -3.36 11.90
N ASP A 355 -5.63 -4.52 12.50
CA ASP A 355 -5.05 -5.72 11.89
C ASP A 355 -6.08 -6.65 11.22
N ASP A 356 -7.37 -6.29 11.25
CA ASP A 356 -8.40 -6.99 10.48
C ASP A 356 -8.08 -6.89 8.98
N ILE A 357 -7.99 -8.05 8.32
CA ILE A 357 -7.66 -8.15 6.89
C ILE A 357 -8.68 -7.41 6.00
N ARG A 358 -9.92 -7.23 6.48
CA ARG A 358 -10.99 -6.50 5.79
C ARG A 358 -10.71 -5.01 5.69
N TRP A 359 -9.75 -4.45 6.42
CA TRP A 359 -9.27 -3.08 6.20
C TRP A 359 -8.59 -2.90 4.85
N GLY A 360 -8.06 -3.96 4.25
CA GLY A 360 -7.38 -3.91 2.95
C GLY A 360 -6.29 -2.83 2.91
N ARG A 361 -6.46 -1.82 2.05
CA ARG A 361 -5.52 -0.71 1.88
C ARG A 361 -5.87 0.56 2.66
N THR A 362 -6.94 0.55 3.45
CA THR A 362 -7.47 1.73 4.15
C THR A 362 -6.40 2.48 4.93
N TRP A 363 -5.59 1.77 5.73
CA TRP A 363 -4.56 2.41 6.54
C TRP A 363 -3.35 2.91 5.76
N HIS A 364 -3.01 2.25 4.64
CA HIS A 364 -1.97 2.71 3.74
C HIS A 364 -2.40 4.00 3.03
N MET A 365 -3.65 4.04 2.56
CA MET A 365 -4.26 5.24 1.99
C MET A 365 -4.31 6.39 3.00
N LEU A 366 -4.72 6.13 4.25
CA LEU A 366 -4.70 7.12 5.32
C LEU A 366 -3.29 7.69 5.59
N ALA A 367 -2.24 6.86 5.48
CA ALA A 367 -0.88 7.27 5.77
C ALA A 367 -0.21 8.06 4.65
N HIS A 368 -0.61 7.87 3.39
CA HIS A 368 0.14 8.37 2.23
C HIS A 368 -0.68 9.18 1.23
N GLN A 369 -2.00 9.13 1.27
CA GLN A 369 -2.87 9.74 0.25
C GLN A 369 -3.99 10.60 0.85
N ALA A 370 -4.48 10.26 2.04
CA ALA A 370 -5.48 11.05 2.76
C ALA A 370 -4.92 12.39 3.24
N SER A 371 -5.80 13.33 3.54
CA SER A 371 -5.42 14.66 4.03
C SER A 371 -4.69 14.56 5.38
N PRO A 372 -3.69 15.43 5.63
CA PRO A 372 -3.02 15.50 6.93
C PRO A 372 -3.98 15.80 8.09
N SER A 373 -5.10 16.47 7.78
CA SER A 373 -6.13 16.81 8.78
C SER A 373 -6.89 15.57 9.25
N LEU A 374 -7.40 14.73 8.34
CA LEU A 374 -8.09 13.49 8.67
C LEU A 374 -7.15 12.51 9.38
N ARG A 375 -5.92 12.38 8.88
CA ARG A 375 -4.89 11.53 9.48
C ARG A 375 -4.62 11.90 10.94
N ARG A 376 -4.37 13.18 11.24
CA ARG A 376 -4.10 13.64 12.61
C ARG A 376 -5.26 13.34 13.56
N ARG A 377 -6.51 13.54 13.10
CA ARG A 377 -7.71 13.30 13.92
C ARG A 377 -7.92 11.82 14.24
N ILE A 378 -7.86 10.95 13.22
CA ILE A 378 -7.96 9.50 13.43
C ILE A 378 -6.84 9.02 14.37
N ASP A 379 -5.60 9.49 14.15
CA ASP A 379 -4.47 9.13 15.01
C ASP A 379 -4.62 9.66 16.45
N GLN A 380 -5.28 10.80 16.67
CA GLN A 380 -5.59 11.32 18.01
C GLN A 380 -6.60 10.43 18.75
N VAL A 381 -7.69 10.04 18.10
CA VAL A 381 -8.71 9.20 18.74
C VAL A 381 -8.17 7.81 19.07
N TYR A 382 -7.42 7.18 18.16
CA TYR A 382 -6.80 5.88 18.43
C TYR A 382 -5.81 5.94 19.60
N ARG A 383 -5.07 7.06 19.75
CA ARG A 383 -4.21 7.29 20.93
C ARG A 383 -5.04 7.27 22.23
N HIS A 384 -6.16 7.98 22.28
CA HIS A 384 -7.01 8.01 23.46
C HIS A 384 -7.70 6.67 23.77
N ARG A 385 -8.12 5.91 22.74
CA ARG A 385 -8.71 4.57 22.92
C ARG A 385 -7.71 3.58 23.52
N LEU A 386 -6.47 3.57 23.00
CA LEU A 386 -5.40 2.73 23.54
C LEU A 386 -5.11 3.07 25.00
N SER A 387 -5.06 4.35 25.37
CA SER A 387 -4.88 4.78 26.76
C SER A 387 -6.03 4.35 27.69
N ALA A 388 -7.29 4.47 27.25
CA ALA A 388 -8.45 4.16 28.07
C ALA A 388 -8.70 2.64 28.24
N ASP A 389 -8.39 1.84 27.22
CA ASP A 389 -8.48 0.38 27.30
C ASP A 389 -7.30 -0.20 28.10
N TRP A 390 -6.12 0.43 28.06
CA TRP A 390 -4.99 0.12 28.93
C TRP A 390 -5.31 0.31 30.42
N ILE A 391 -5.94 1.44 30.77
CA ILE A 391 -6.27 1.80 32.16
C ILE A 391 -7.39 0.91 32.71
N ARG A 392 -8.37 0.52 31.89
CA ARG A 392 -9.54 -0.24 32.36
C ARG A 392 -9.32 -1.75 32.50
N GLN A 393 -8.43 -2.35 31.70
CA GLN A 393 -8.38 -3.81 31.59
C GLN A 393 -7.11 -4.46 32.14
N GLY A 394 -6.07 -3.69 32.48
CA GLY A 394 -4.76 -4.27 32.78
C GLY A 394 -4.24 -5.06 31.57
N ALA A 395 -3.60 -4.37 30.61
CA ALA A 395 -2.96 -4.92 29.41
C ALA A 395 -3.64 -6.17 28.80
N PRO A 396 -4.70 -6.01 27.97
CA PRO A 396 -5.28 -7.14 27.25
C PRO A 396 -4.26 -7.74 26.27
N THR A 397 -4.08 -9.05 26.35
CA THR A 397 -3.24 -9.86 25.46
C THR A 397 -3.85 -9.90 24.06
N LEU A 398 -3.49 -8.92 23.22
CA LEU A 398 -4.01 -8.78 21.86
C LEU A 398 -3.58 -9.95 20.95
N ARG A 399 -4.58 -10.69 20.45
CA ARG A 399 -4.49 -11.73 19.41
C ARG A 399 -4.23 -11.14 18.00
N ALA A 400 -3.04 -10.60 17.73
CA ALA A 400 -2.61 -10.06 16.43
C ALA A 400 -2.64 -11.00 15.19
N SER A 401 -3.35 -10.53 14.19
CA SER A 401 -3.35 -11.03 12.81
C SER A 401 -2.10 -10.59 12.04
N LYS A 402 -1.59 -11.49 11.19
CA LYS A 402 -0.42 -11.32 10.33
C LYS A 402 -0.76 -10.51 9.07
N ALA A 403 -0.82 -9.18 9.13
CA ALA A 403 -0.60 -8.34 7.95
C ALA A 403 -0.43 -6.85 8.34
N ASN A 404 0.64 -6.22 7.84
CA ASN A 404 0.95 -4.78 7.94
C ASN A 404 1.52 -4.20 9.24
N THR A 405 2.22 -5.01 10.03
CA THR A 405 3.07 -4.54 11.15
C THR A 405 4.39 -3.92 10.67
N THR A 406 4.36 -2.79 9.94
CA THR A 406 5.62 -2.07 9.63
C THR A 406 5.58 -0.55 9.73
N GLN A 407 4.51 0.09 10.23
CA GLN A 407 4.58 1.56 10.36
C GLN A 407 3.84 2.26 11.50
N LYS A 408 3.03 1.62 12.33
CA LYS A 408 2.38 2.28 13.49
C LYS A 408 1.98 1.30 14.62
N VAL A 409 2.95 0.74 15.37
CA VAL A 409 2.63 0.01 16.63
C VAL A 409 3.17 0.68 17.88
N PHE A 410 4.04 1.69 17.77
CA PHE A 410 4.19 2.66 18.84
C PHE A 410 3.55 3.97 18.36
N ALA A 411 2.34 4.23 18.84
CA ALA A 411 2.01 5.61 19.16
C ALA A 411 3.13 6.12 20.07
N SER A 412 3.55 7.37 19.89
CA SER A 412 4.44 8.10 20.80
C SER A 412 3.78 8.20 22.18
N THR A 413 3.71 7.09 22.90
CA THR A 413 3.37 7.01 24.30
C THR A 413 4.70 6.81 24.98
N ASN A 414 5.17 7.87 25.63
CA ASN A 414 6.30 7.98 26.55
C ASN A 414 6.16 7.01 27.75
N THR A 415 5.88 5.72 27.53
CA THR A 415 5.51 4.73 28.57
C THR A 415 6.66 4.42 29.53
N LEU A 416 7.88 4.82 29.20
CA LEU A 416 9.08 4.59 29.99
C LEU A 416 9.83 5.88 30.35
N THR A 417 9.28 7.07 30.06
CA THR A 417 9.94 8.35 30.42
C THR A 417 10.14 8.52 31.93
N ASP A 418 9.19 8.01 32.73
CA ASP A 418 9.25 8.07 34.19
C ASP A 418 10.41 7.25 34.79
N LEU A 419 11.07 6.38 34.00
CA LEU A 419 12.20 5.57 34.46
C LEU A 419 13.52 6.35 34.49
N GLY A 420 13.58 7.59 33.98
CA GLY A 420 14.79 8.43 34.05
C GLY A 420 15.95 7.96 33.15
N ILE A 421 15.65 7.20 32.09
CA ILE A 421 16.63 6.75 31.09
C ILE A 421 16.71 7.78 29.97
N ALA A 422 17.91 8.26 29.69
CA ALA A 422 18.17 9.12 28.54
C ALA A 422 18.49 8.28 27.28
N PRO A 423 18.02 8.68 26.07
CA PRO A 423 18.33 7.99 24.81
C PRO A 423 19.82 7.79 24.53
N GLU A 424 20.66 8.69 25.03
CA GLU A 424 22.12 8.66 24.91
C GLU A 424 22.75 7.42 25.57
N HIS A 425 22.10 6.88 26.61
CA HIS A 425 22.55 5.69 27.33
C HIS A 425 22.18 4.37 26.64
N ILE A 426 21.52 4.42 25.47
CA ILE A 426 21.14 3.23 24.70
C ILE A 426 22.23 2.95 23.64
N PRO A 427 22.88 1.77 23.65
CA PRO A 427 23.84 1.42 22.62
C PRO A 427 23.13 1.19 21.28
N GLN A 428 23.81 1.48 20.17
CA GLN A 428 23.28 1.29 18.82
C GLN A 428 23.08 -0.21 18.50
N CYS A 429 23.93 -1.08 19.06
CA CYS A 429 23.80 -2.53 18.98
C CYS A 429 23.82 -3.11 20.39
N LEU A 430 22.73 -3.75 20.84
CA LEU A 430 22.67 -4.31 22.19
C LEU A 430 23.77 -5.35 22.40
N PRO A 431 24.47 -5.37 23.55
CA PRO A 431 25.29 -6.50 23.95
C PRO A 431 24.47 -7.79 24.02
N GLY A 432 25.05 -8.93 23.62
CA GLY A 432 24.38 -10.24 23.73
C GLY A 432 24.02 -10.61 25.17
N SER A 433 24.83 -10.17 26.15
CA SER A 433 24.56 -10.34 27.58
C SER A 433 23.30 -9.61 28.06
N TRP A 434 22.95 -8.46 27.46
CA TRP A 434 21.74 -7.72 27.83
C TRP A 434 20.48 -8.42 27.29
N LEU A 435 20.58 -9.12 26.15
CA LEU A 435 19.50 -9.97 25.65
C LEU A 435 19.26 -11.20 26.55
N LEU A 436 20.32 -11.79 27.11
CA LEU A 436 20.22 -12.90 28.07
C LEU A 436 19.52 -12.46 29.35
N ALA A 437 19.92 -11.32 29.91
CA ALA A 437 19.36 -10.78 31.15
C ALA A 437 17.87 -10.43 31.05
N THR A 438 17.33 -10.30 29.84
CA THR A 438 15.92 -9.91 29.58
C THR A 438 15.02 -11.09 29.16
N THR A 439 15.52 -12.33 29.21
CA THR A 439 14.79 -13.60 28.92
C THR A 439 14.08 -13.65 27.56
N LEU A 440 14.80 -13.30 26.49
CA LEU A 440 14.36 -13.49 25.11
C LEU A 440 14.81 -14.85 24.55
N LYS A 441 14.03 -15.91 24.81
CA LYS A 441 14.20 -17.32 24.37
C LYS A 441 15.51 -18.03 24.80
N ASP A 442 15.37 -19.27 25.26
CA ASP A 442 16.45 -20.15 25.74
C ASP A 442 17.28 -20.79 24.60
N SER A 443 17.41 -20.14 23.44
CA SER A 443 18.17 -20.70 22.31
C SER A 443 19.44 -19.89 22.06
N GLU A 444 20.61 -20.55 22.08
CA GLU A 444 21.91 -19.96 21.72
C GLU A 444 21.88 -19.29 20.33
N ARG A 445 20.92 -19.67 19.47
CA ARG A 445 20.69 -19.09 18.13
C ARG A 445 20.11 -17.67 18.17
N ASP A 446 19.42 -17.25 19.22
CA ASP A 446 18.84 -15.90 19.31
C ASP A 446 19.87 -14.85 19.76
N LEU A 447 20.90 -15.27 20.51
CA LEU A 447 22.03 -14.42 20.95
C LEU A 447 22.88 -13.88 19.79
N THR A 448 22.91 -14.63 18.69
CA THR A 448 23.63 -14.27 17.46
C THR A 448 22.76 -13.48 16.47
N SER A 449 21.49 -13.20 16.82
CA SER A 449 20.57 -12.44 15.98
C SER A 449 20.87 -10.94 16.01
N TYR A 450 21.83 -10.50 15.18
CA TYR A 450 22.12 -9.08 14.96
C TYR A 450 20.89 -8.27 14.56
N ARG A 451 19.87 -8.91 13.96
CA ARG A 451 18.60 -8.25 13.66
C ARG A 451 17.91 -7.77 14.95
N LEU A 452 17.82 -8.61 15.98
CA LEU A 452 17.20 -8.21 17.27
C LEU A 452 18.06 -7.15 17.98
N ARG A 453 19.38 -7.37 18.01
CA ARG A 453 20.35 -6.45 18.64
C ARG A 453 20.32 -5.03 18.07
N ARG A 454 19.93 -4.86 16.81
CA ARG A 454 19.77 -3.55 16.14
C ARG A 454 18.39 -2.92 16.34
N VAL A 455 17.33 -3.73 16.30
CA VAL A 455 15.96 -3.18 16.27
C VAL A 455 15.42 -2.89 17.68
N LEU A 456 15.85 -3.64 18.70
CA LEU A 456 15.43 -3.39 20.08
C LEU A 456 15.90 -2.03 20.63
N PRO A 457 17.14 -1.56 20.40
CA PRO A 457 17.55 -0.19 20.71
C PRO A 457 16.64 0.88 20.11
N VAL A 458 16.27 0.72 18.84
CA VAL A 458 15.41 1.67 18.13
C VAL A 458 14.06 1.75 18.85
N HIS A 459 13.45 0.60 19.14
CA HIS A 459 12.20 0.55 19.89
C HIS A 459 12.32 1.08 21.33
N LEU A 460 13.45 0.88 21.98
CA LEU A 460 13.70 1.42 23.32
C LEU A 460 13.77 2.95 23.30
N VAL A 461 14.52 3.54 22.36
CA VAL A 461 14.56 4.99 22.13
C VAL A 461 13.16 5.54 21.84
N GLN A 462 12.37 4.87 21.00
CA GLN A 462 10.99 5.26 20.74
C GLN A 462 10.06 5.20 21.97
N ALA A 463 10.37 4.35 22.95
CA ALA A 463 9.55 4.20 24.16
C ALA A 463 9.88 5.24 25.24
N ILE A 464 11.07 5.84 25.20
CA ILE A 464 11.54 6.87 26.15
C ILE A 464 11.61 8.27 25.53
N SER A 465 11.29 8.43 24.24
CA SER A 465 11.34 9.71 23.53
C SER A 465 10.17 9.86 22.56
N GLU A 466 9.96 11.06 22.06
CA GLU A 466 8.89 11.34 21.07
C GLU A 466 9.24 10.92 19.63
N MET A 467 10.44 10.36 19.42
CA MET A 467 10.96 10.01 18.10
C MET A 467 10.17 8.86 17.46
N ASN A 468 9.89 8.99 16.16
CA ASN A 468 9.38 7.88 15.36
C ASN A 468 10.50 6.85 15.05
N PHE A 469 10.16 5.69 14.48
CA PHE A 469 11.13 4.60 14.26
C PHE A 469 12.32 5.03 13.39
N LEU A 470 12.08 5.87 12.38
CA LEU A 470 13.15 6.37 11.50
C LEU A 470 14.01 7.43 12.20
N GLU A 471 13.40 8.31 12.98
CA GLU A 471 14.11 9.29 13.81
C GLU A 471 14.96 8.62 14.89
N ALA A 472 14.41 7.62 15.59
CA ALA A 472 15.13 6.83 16.58
C ALA A 472 16.28 6.03 15.96
N ALA A 473 16.08 5.46 14.77
CA ALA A 473 17.14 4.79 14.02
C ALA A 473 18.24 5.78 13.60
N ALA A 474 17.87 6.97 13.11
CA ALA A 474 18.81 8.02 12.75
C ALA A 474 19.57 8.57 13.97
N PHE A 475 18.89 8.73 15.11
CA PHE A 475 19.48 9.13 16.39
C PHE A 475 20.55 8.14 16.86
N LEU A 476 20.29 6.85 16.72
CA LEU A 476 21.27 5.80 17.00
C LEU A 476 22.39 5.73 15.95
N GLY A 477 22.33 6.50 14.85
CA GLY A 477 23.33 6.52 13.80
C GLY A 477 23.18 5.41 12.75
N ILE A 478 21.98 4.84 12.60
CA ILE A 478 21.69 3.83 11.58
C ILE A 478 21.36 4.51 10.24
N PRO A 479 22.05 4.19 9.13
CA PRO A 479 21.82 4.84 7.84
C PRO A 479 20.41 4.57 7.29
N THR A 480 19.79 5.57 6.68
CA THR A 480 18.46 5.45 6.04
C THR A 480 18.44 4.40 4.92
N SER A 481 19.56 4.17 4.24
CA SER A 481 19.72 3.12 3.22
C SER A 481 19.48 1.70 3.77
N TRP A 482 19.69 1.50 5.07
CA TRP A 482 19.41 0.23 5.75
C TRP A 482 17.92 0.01 6.00
N THR A 483 17.05 0.95 5.67
CA THR A 483 15.59 0.78 5.73
C THR A 483 14.99 0.32 4.39
N THR A 484 15.72 0.51 3.28
CA THR A 484 15.25 0.26 1.91
C THR A 484 15.88 -0.97 1.25
N GLN A 485 17.13 -1.33 1.58
CA GLN A 485 17.83 -2.49 1.01
C GLN A 485 17.42 -3.82 1.66
N SER A 486 17.35 -4.92 0.89
CA SER A 486 16.70 -6.19 1.30
C SER A 486 17.46 -7.02 2.36
N ARG A 487 18.80 -6.90 2.46
CA ARG A 487 19.63 -7.73 3.37
C ARG A 487 20.01 -7.04 4.69
N LEU A 488 20.14 -5.72 4.70
CA LEU A 488 20.42 -4.90 5.90
C LEU A 488 19.14 -4.32 6.52
N ARG A 489 17.98 -4.74 6.03
CA ARG A 489 16.69 -4.11 6.31
C ARG A 489 16.36 -4.13 7.80
N ILE A 490 16.53 -2.98 8.46
CA ILE A 490 15.91 -2.79 9.77
C ILE A 490 14.42 -2.51 9.56
N LYS A 491 13.59 -3.34 10.21
CA LYS A 491 12.14 -3.18 10.24
C LYS A 491 11.71 -3.27 11.70
N PRO A 492 10.64 -2.57 12.09
CA PRO A 492 9.98 -2.81 13.36
C PRO A 492 9.80 -4.31 13.60
N LEU A 493 10.14 -4.76 14.81
CA LEU A 493 9.85 -6.12 15.26
C LEU A 493 8.36 -6.43 15.13
N ASP A 494 8.07 -7.66 14.76
CA ASP A 494 6.77 -8.28 14.98
C ASP A 494 6.85 -9.00 16.34
N PRO A 495 6.21 -8.48 17.41
CA PRO A 495 6.35 -9.04 18.76
C PRO A 495 6.07 -10.55 18.83
N ARG A 496 5.15 -11.05 17.98
CA ARG A 496 4.73 -12.46 17.98
C ARG A 496 5.75 -13.40 17.39
N ARG A 497 6.39 -12.95 16.31
CA ARG A 497 7.41 -13.75 15.62
C ARG A 497 8.75 -13.62 16.29
N ASP A 498 9.06 -12.40 16.71
CA ASP A 498 10.41 -11.99 17.06
C ASP A 498 10.68 -12.05 18.59
N LEU A 499 9.66 -12.21 19.48
CA LEU A 499 9.82 -12.29 20.95
C LEU A 499 9.16 -13.54 21.58
N LYS A 500 9.72 -14.05 22.69
CA LYS A 500 9.23 -15.26 23.41
C LYS A 500 7.79 -15.11 23.89
N ASN A 501 7.46 -13.98 24.51
CA ASN A 501 6.19 -13.75 25.19
C ASN A 501 5.16 -13.02 24.30
N GLY A 502 5.53 -12.66 23.07
CA GLY A 502 4.69 -11.80 22.22
C GLY A 502 4.53 -10.36 22.74
N ASP A 503 5.14 -10.02 23.88
CA ASP A 503 4.97 -8.77 24.61
C ASP A 503 6.24 -7.90 24.48
N LEU A 504 6.19 -6.98 23.52
CA LEU A 504 7.25 -6.00 23.30
C LEU A 504 7.32 -4.96 24.43
N PRO A 505 6.22 -4.38 24.93
CA PRO A 505 6.26 -3.49 26.10
C PRO A 505 6.93 -4.09 27.34
N ALA A 506 6.62 -5.33 27.71
CA ALA A 506 7.26 -5.99 28.85
C ALA A 506 8.77 -6.20 28.60
N THR A 507 9.13 -6.65 27.39
CA THR A 507 10.54 -6.78 26.97
C THR A 507 11.28 -5.44 27.09
N LEU A 508 10.69 -4.35 26.58
CA LEU A 508 11.30 -3.02 26.63
C LEU A 508 11.42 -2.50 28.07
N ARG A 509 10.46 -2.80 28.94
CA ARG A 509 10.54 -2.43 30.36
C ARG A 509 11.65 -3.20 31.09
N LEU A 510 11.79 -4.51 30.85
CA LEU A 510 12.89 -5.31 31.40
C LEU A 510 14.24 -4.80 30.89
N LEU A 511 14.32 -4.50 29.60
CA LEU A 511 15.53 -3.92 29.01
C LEU A 511 15.85 -2.54 29.59
N ALA A 512 14.85 -1.68 29.76
CA ALA A 512 14.98 -0.38 30.41
C ALA A 512 15.49 -0.51 31.85
N GLN A 513 14.91 -1.41 32.65
CA GLN A 513 15.37 -1.70 34.01
C GLN A 513 16.81 -2.24 34.03
N HIS A 514 17.17 -3.09 33.07
CA HIS A 514 18.53 -3.58 32.94
C HIS A 514 19.50 -2.44 32.63
N VAL A 515 19.17 -1.56 31.67
CA VAL A 515 19.95 -0.36 31.31
C VAL A 515 20.15 0.56 32.51
N LEU A 516 19.12 0.76 33.35
CA LEU A 516 19.25 1.54 34.59
C LEU A 516 20.26 0.96 35.58
N GLY A 517 20.40 -0.36 35.60
CA GLY A 517 21.37 -1.06 36.45
C GLY A 517 22.80 -1.10 35.88
N GLN A 518 23.03 -0.55 34.68
CA GLN A 518 24.36 -0.46 34.07
C GLN A 518 25.04 0.88 34.38
N GLU A 519 26.34 0.93 34.17
CA GLU A 519 27.09 2.19 34.16
C GLU A 519 26.53 3.13 33.09
N LYS A 520 26.34 4.40 33.45
CA LYS A 520 25.80 5.42 32.55
C LYS A 520 26.86 5.84 31.54
N VAL A 521 26.74 5.31 30.32
CA VAL A 521 27.63 5.62 29.21
C VAL A 521 26.87 6.40 28.14
N ASP A 522 27.33 7.59 27.77
CA ASP A 522 26.82 8.29 26.58
C ASP A 522 27.41 7.64 25.31
N TYR A 523 26.68 6.65 24.77
CA TYR A 523 27.09 5.95 23.57
C TYR A 523 27.06 6.83 22.33
N ARG A 524 26.22 7.87 22.31
CA ARG A 524 26.13 8.81 21.19
C ARG A 524 27.36 9.71 21.15
N ALA A 525 27.74 10.31 22.27
CA ALA A 525 28.94 11.12 22.38
C ALA A 525 30.20 10.31 22.01
N ARG A 526 30.31 9.05 22.50
CA ARG A 526 31.40 8.15 22.10
C ARG A 526 31.45 7.91 20.59
N ARG A 527 30.31 7.63 19.93
CA ARG A 527 30.28 7.46 18.46
C ARG A 527 30.76 8.72 17.72
N MET A 528 30.39 9.90 18.21
CA MET A 528 30.78 11.19 17.60
C MET A 528 32.28 11.46 17.79
N GLN A 529 32.80 11.27 19.00
CA GLN A 529 34.21 11.44 19.35
C GLN A 529 35.12 10.53 18.52
N PHE A 530 34.69 9.28 18.30
CA PHE A 530 35.46 8.25 17.60
C PHE A 530 35.02 8.02 16.16
N SER A 531 34.47 9.05 15.52
CA SER A 531 33.95 9.00 14.14
C SER A 531 35.05 8.81 13.07
N ARG A 532 36.33 9.00 13.43
CA ARG A 532 37.52 8.79 12.56
C ARG A 532 38.52 7.78 13.13
N TRP A 533 38.08 6.96 14.08
CA TRP A 533 38.98 6.08 14.80
C TRP A 533 39.41 4.86 13.95
N SER A 534 40.69 4.50 14.06
CA SER A 534 41.29 3.26 13.57
C SER A 534 42.55 2.95 14.37
N ILE A 535 42.96 1.68 14.43
CA ILE A 535 44.24 1.29 15.03
C ILE A 535 45.38 1.78 14.12
N ASP A 536 46.29 2.58 14.67
CA ASP A 536 47.48 3.05 13.97
C ASP A 536 48.53 1.94 13.79
N ASP A 537 49.53 2.20 12.96
CA ASP A 537 50.54 1.20 12.60
C ASP A 537 51.35 0.73 13.82
N MET A 538 51.70 1.66 14.72
CA MET A 538 52.51 1.37 15.90
C MET A 538 51.77 0.46 16.91
N THR A 539 50.52 0.79 17.19
CA THR A 539 49.64 0.01 18.07
C THR A 539 49.35 -1.36 17.45
N TRP A 540 49.18 -1.42 16.13
CA TRP A 540 48.98 -2.67 15.42
C TRP A 540 50.21 -3.59 15.51
N ASP A 541 51.42 -3.04 15.37
CA ASP A 541 52.66 -3.80 15.51
C ASP A 541 52.88 -4.31 16.93
N GLU A 542 52.54 -3.53 17.95
CA GLU A 542 52.53 -3.97 19.36
C GLU A 542 51.58 -5.15 19.57
N LEU A 543 50.33 -5.03 19.11
CA LEU A 543 49.36 -6.13 19.19
C LEU A 543 49.87 -7.38 18.47
N CYS A 544 50.51 -7.23 17.31
CA CYS A 544 51.08 -8.34 16.55
C CYS A 544 52.28 -9.01 17.25
N ARG A 545 53.04 -8.29 18.09
CA ARG A 545 54.17 -8.84 18.86
C ARG A 545 53.73 -9.81 19.96
N GLN A 546 52.50 -9.68 20.45
CA GLN A 546 51.92 -10.58 21.47
C GLN A 546 51.51 -11.97 20.91
N ARG A 547 51.80 -12.25 19.64
CA ARG A 547 51.44 -13.49 18.96
C ARG A 547 52.23 -14.70 19.50
N PRO A 548 51.55 -15.79 19.90
CA PRO A 548 52.24 -17.03 20.27
C PRO A 548 53.05 -17.65 19.12
N PRO A 549 54.24 -18.21 19.37
CA PRO A 549 55.03 -18.88 18.35
C PRO A 549 54.27 -20.09 17.74
N GLY A 550 54.37 -20.27 16.42
CA GLY A 550 53.81 -21.43 15.70
C GLY A 550 52.37 -21.32 15.19
N ARG A 551 51.64 -20.21 15.40
CA ARG A 551 50.27 -20.04 14.86
C ARG A 551 50.18 -19.17 13.59
N GLY A 552 49.80 -19.82 12.48
CA GLY A 552 49.11 -19.23 11.31
C GLY A 552 49.83 -18.12 10.52
N ARG A 553 49.17 -17.65 9.45
CA ARG A 553 49.64 -16.53 8.61
C ARG A 553 49.71 -15.23 9.41
N LYS A 554 50.73 -14.40 9.16
CA LYS A 554 50.85 -13.06 9.79
C LYS A 554 49.58 -12.23 9.53
N PRO A 555 49.04 -11.51 10.54
CA PRO A 555 47.95 -10.56 10.34
C PRO A 555 48.31 -9.54 9.25
N ASN A 556 47.38 -9.28 8.33
CA ASN A 556 47.51 -8.33 7.24
C ASN A 556 46.63 -7.09 7.46
N GLU A 557 46.67 -6.13 6.55
CA GLU A 557 45.86 -4.90 6.61
C GLU A 557 44.35 -5.20 6.76
N HIS A 558 43.85 -6.21 6.04
CA HIS A 558 42.48 -6.72 6.21
C HIS A 558 42.16 -7.15 7.66
N THR A 559 43.13 -7.70 8.39
CA THR A 559 42.98 -8.08 9.79
C THR A 559 43.03 -6.87 10.71
N ARG A 560 43.81 -5.84 10.36
CA ARG A 560 43.84 -4.56 11.08
C ARG A 560 42.55 -3.77 10.91
N GLU A 561 41.95 -3.75 9.71
CA GLU A 561 40.63 -3.16 9.47
C GLU A 561 39.56 -3.85 10.35
N CYS A 562 39.58 -5.19 10.44
CA CYS A 562 38.70 -5.94 11.33
C CYS A 562 38.99 -5.62 12.81
N ALA A 563 40.26 -5.63 13.23
CA ALA A 563 40.66 -5.30 14.60
C ALA A 563 40.20 -3.90 14.99
N SER A 564 40.31 -2.96 14.06
CA SER A 564 39.78 -1.61 14.23
C SER A 564 38.27 -1.66 14.44
N ALA A 565 37.50 -2.21 13.49
CA ALA A 565 36.05 -2.28 13.63
C ALA A 565 35.59 -2.97 14.92
N PHE A 566 36.32 -4.01 15.36
CA PHE A 566 36.06 -4.73 16.61
C PHE A 566 36.20 -3.83 17.83
N VAL A 567 37.37 -3.20 18.02
CA VAL A 567 37.63 -2.31 19.17
C VAL A 567 36.68 -1.12 19.17
N TRP A 568 36.45 -0.48 18.01
CA TRP A 568 35.51 0.62 17.88
C TRP A 568 34.10 0.27 18.33
N SER A 569 33.58 -0.87 17.87
CA SER A 569 32.24 -1.32 18.23
C SER A 569 32.11 -1.60 19.74
N TYR A 570 33.19 -2.10 20.36
CA TYR A 570 33.22 -2.51 21.75
C TYR A 570 33.02 -1.30 22.68
N PHE A 571 33.79 -0.22 22.46
CA PHE A 571 33.69 0.95 23.34
C PHE A 571 32.55 1.91 22.99
N THR A 572 32.07 1.91 21.73
CA THR A 572 30.94 2.75 21.28
C THR A 572 29.56 2.09 21.40
N GLY A 573 29.49 0.79 21.71
CA GLY A 573 28.23 0.04 21.71
C GLY A 573 27.57 0.00 20.33
N SER A 574 28.37 0.03 19.27
CA SER A 574 27.91 0.13 17.87
C SER A 574 28.02 -1.19 17.14
N GLU A 575 27.44 -1.25 15.94
CA GLU A 575 27.67 -2.40 15.06
C GLU A 575 28.97 -2.26 14.27
N PHE A 576 29.76 -3.34 14.17
CA PHE A 576 31.02 -3.35 13.42
C PHE A 576 30.90 -2.83 11.97
N ALA A 577 29.77 -3.08 11.31
CA ALA A 577 29.51 -2.64 9.93
C ALA A 577 29.40 -1.11 9.78
N LEU A 578 29.21 -0.39 10.89
CA LEU A 578 29.16 1.07 10.96
C LEU A 578 30.49 1.69 11.42
N ALA A 579 31.53 0.87 11.62
CA ALA A 579 32.84 1.37 12.00
C ALA A 579 33.43 2.30 10.95
N PRO A 580 34.18 3.35 11.34
CA PRO A 580 34.75 4.36 10.45
C PRO A 580 35.53 3.76 9.27
N VAL A 581 36.31 2.71 9.51
CA VAL A 581 37.10 1.99 8.48
C VAL A 581 36.26 1.46 7.32
N PHE A 582 34.95 1.27 7.50
CA PHE A 582 34.04 0.81 6.45
C PHE A 582 33.14 1.91 5.89
N GLN A 583 33.19 3.12 6.45
CA GLN A 583 32.40 4.28 6.03
C GLN A 583 33.28 5.33 5.33
N PRO A 584 32.74 6.10 4.37
CA PRO A 584 33.44 7.27 3.84
C PRO A 584 33.72 8.30 4.97
N PRO A 585 34.87 8.98 4.97
CA PRO A 585 35.91 8.99 3.92
C PRO A 585 37.02 7.93 4.09
N MET A 586 37.06 7.17 5.18
CA MET A 586 38.17 6.25 5.47
C MET A 586 38.11 4.99 4.60
N ARG A 587 36.91 4.60 4.19
CA ARG A 587 36.68 3.49 3.28
C ARG A 587 37.22 3.80 1.87
N PRO A 588 38.02 2.91 1.27
CA PRO A 588 38.39 3.00 -0.15
C PRO A 588 37.17 3.09 -1.09
N HIS A 589 37.24 3.99 -2.07
CA HIS A 589 36.14 4.32 -3.00
C HIS A 589 35.67 3.13 -3.87
N ASP A 590 36.53 2.12 -4.06
CA ASP A 590 36.31 0.94 -4.89
C ASP A 590 35.58 -0.21 -4.17
N ARG A 591 35.53 -0.18 -2.83
CA ARG A 591 34.84 -1.21 -2.04
C ARG A 591 33.37 -0.83 -1.87
N THR A 592 32.45 -1.80 -1.98
CA THR A 592 31.02 -1.62 -1.60
C THR A 592 30.68 -2.48 -0.38
N LEU A 593 29.95 -1.93 0.61
CA LEU A 593 29.67 -2.63 1.87
C LEU A 593 28.60 -3.69 1.62
N SER A 594 28.91 -4.94 1.94
CA SER A 594 27.97 -6.07 1.87
C SER A 594 28.08 -6.89 3.15
N LEU A 595 26.95 -7.42 3.63
CA LEU A 595 26.90 -8.32 4.79
C LEU A 595 27.68 -9.62 4.57
N ASP A 596 27.85 -10.02 3.31
CA ASP A 596 28.58 -11.22 2.91
C ASP A 596 30.08 -10.93 2.72
N MET A 597 30.54 -9.71 3.06
CA MET A 597 31.93 -9.34 2.93
C MET A 597 32.77 -10.13 3.96
N PRO A 598 33.94 -10.68 3.57
CA PRO A 598 34.78 -11.49 4.45
C PRO A 598 35.10 -10.86 5.81
N HIS A 599 35.23 -9.52 5.87
CA HIS A 599 35.46 -8.76 7.09
C HIS A 599 34.38 -9.02 8.16
N LEU A 600 33.10 -8.91 7.77
CA LEU A 600 31.98 -9.04 8.70
C LEU A 600 31.80 -10.49 9.17
N THR A 601 32.02 -11.47 8.29
CA THR A 601 32.03 -12.89 8.68
C THR A 601 33.12 -13.17 9.71
N LYS A 602 34.32 -12.60 9.53
CA LYS A 602 35.43 -12.72 10.50
C LYS A 602 35.10 -12.06 11.83
N LEU A 603 34.52 -10.86 11.81
CA LEU A 603 34.11 -10.13 13.01
C LEU A 603 33.02 -10.86 13.81
N ARG A 604 32.04 -11.46 13.13
CA ARG A 604 31.01 -12.29 13.79
C ARG A 604 31.62 -13.48 14.50
N ARG A 605 32.61 -14.15 13.89
CA ARG A 605 33.35 -15.27 14.51
C ARG A 605 34.19 -14.82 15.69
N TRP A 606 34.77 -13.62 15.64
CA TRP A 606 35.49 -13.03 16.76
C TRP A 606 34.56 -12.73 17.94
N GLU A 607 33.38 -12.18 17.69
CA GLU A 607 32.39 -11.92 18.74
C GLU A 607 31.76 -13.19 19.33
N SER A 608 31.43 -14.19 18.49
CA SER A 608 30.81 -15.45 18.94
C SER A 608 31.78 -16.41 19.62
N LYS A 609 33.09 -16.18 19.53
CA LYS A 609 34.16 -17.07 20.01
C LYS A 609 34.03 -18.52 19.46
N GLU A 610 33.36 -18.71 18.32
CA GLU A 610 33.13 -20.03 17.70
C GLU A 610 34.42 -20.67 17.17
N PRO A 611 34.79 -21.88 17.61
CA PRO A 611 35.97 -22.57 17.10
C PRO A 611 35.78 -23.04 15.64
N PRO A 612 36.85 -23.09 14.82
CA PRO A 612 38.21 -22.66 15.12
C PRO A 612 38.33 -21.15 14.86
N VAL A 613 38.51 -20.32 15.90
CA VAL A 613 38.83 -18.89 15.72
C VAL A 613 40.32 -18.79 15.35
N PRO A 614 40.69 -18.50 14.10
CA PRO A 614 42.08 -18.16 13.81
C PRO A 614 42.36 -16.85 14.57
N ALA A 615 43.35 -16.89 15.47
CA ALA A 615 43.75 -15.77 16.34
C ALA A 615 42.83 -15.45 17.55
N SER A 616 42.39 -16.46 18.32
CA SER A 616 41.77 -16.24 19.64
C SER A 616 42.61 -15.34 20.57
N TRP A 617 43.94 -15.43 20.50
CA TRP A 617 44.88 -14.55 21.21
C TRP A 617 44.67 -13.07 20.87
N LEU A 618 44.35 -12.77 19.61
CA LEU A 618 44.15 -11.41 19.13
C LEU A 618 42.83 -10.85 19.67
N CYS A 619 41.78 -11.67 19.80
CA CYS A 619 40.52 -11.21 20.39
C CYS A 619 40.71 -10.76 21.85
N THR A 620 41.46 -11.53 22.65
CA THR A 620 41.78 -11.15 24.04
C THR A 620 42.62 -9.86 24.10
N ALA A 621 43.64 -9.74 23.25
CA ALA A 621 44.47 -8.53 23.19
C ALA A 621 43.67 -7.30 22.75
N LEU A 622 42.74 -7.45 21.81
CA LEU A 622 41.85 -6.37 21.36
C LEU A 622 40.83 -5.97 22.42
N GLU A 623 40.25 -6.91 23.16
CA GLU A 623 39.37 -6.60 24.29
C GLU A 623 40.13 -5.82 25.37
N GLU A 624 41.37 -6.20 25.69
CA GLU A 624 42.20 -5.49 26.67
C GLU A 624 42.57 -4.08 26.20
N HIS A 625 42.98 -3.95 24.94
CA HIS A 625 43.23 -2.65 24.33
C HIS A 625 41.98 -1.76 24.34
N ALA A 626 40.80 -2.31 24.05
CA ALA A 626 39.55 -1.57 24.13
C ALA A 626 39.26 -1.06 25.55
N ARG A 627 39.54 -1.85 26.59
CA ARG A 627 39.42 -1.40 27.99
C ARG A 627 40.38 -0.27 28.33
N GLN A 628 41.62 -0.32 27.85
CA GLN A 628 42.61 0.75 28.03
C GLN A 628 42.16 2.07 27.37
N VAL A 629 41.60 1.98 26.16
CA VAL A 629 41.00 3.13 25.46
C VAL A 629 39.81 3.69 26.25
N ILE A 630 38.96 2.83 26.82
CA ILE A 630 37.84 3.27 27.69
C ILE A 630 38.37 3.97 28.95
N ALA A 631 39.38 3.43 29.61
CA ALA A 631 39.96 4.01 30.83
C ALA A 631 40.53 5.41 30.58
N THR A 632 41.17 5.63 29.42
CA THR A 632 41.69 6.95 29.03
C THR A 632 40.58 7.96 28.72
N ILE A 633 39.41 7.52 28.24
CA ILE A 633 38.23 8.38 28.05
C ILE A 633 37.66 8.86 29.40
N SER A 634 37.54 7.95 30.38
CA SER A 634 36.97 8.26 31.70
C SER A 634 37.84 9.19 32.55
N HIS A 635 39.14 9.29 32.28
CA HIS A 635 40.04 10.26 32.94
C HIS A 635 40.05 11.66 32.30
N ALA A 636 39.48 11.80 31.11
CA ALA A 636 39.43 13.05 30.36
C ALA A 636 38.05 13.74 30.37
N SER A 637 37.08 13.17 31.10
CA SER A 637 35.69 13.67 31.21
C SER A 637 35.44 14.37 32.54
#